data_AF-A0A8S1VA45-F1
#
_entry.id   AF-A0A8S1VA45-F1
#
_cell.length_a   1.000
_cell.length_b   1.000
_cell.length_c   1.000
_cell.angle_alpha   90.00
_cell.angle_beta   90.00
_cell.angle_gamma   90.00
#
_symmetry.space_group_name_H-M   'P 1'
#
loop_
_entity.id
_entity.type
_entity.pdbx_description
1 polymer ?
#
loop_
_entity_poly.entity_id
_entity_poly.type
_entity_poly.pdbx_seq_one_letter_code
_entity_poly.pdbx_strand_id
1 'polypeptide(L)'
;MASYLEAILIRNTQEVENQLIKQKLCKVLGFLKYDQRLFSSEITILLNGSSELIFIKDGDVLQIQKYIDYNTIQNIHPNFEQLKSLFWIGQTNDKGQKIGRWNAFWRGENLNVGGFFNDDGEKIGNWIELFENYWDKARITYQGEYIKGQKQGFWKILFVDIEIGGGMYVEGEKIGAWVEVYENFSSWCKIIERGRYKNGKKVGEWTQIFKEKVVGIGTYDENQVKAGRWVDLHENFFDWCQVTYQGKYQKGIKKGEWKAIFEEKIMLEFYNVSSGKGNFNEVGLKDGDWVEVFKNYSINSQITYIGQYNNGKPCKQLYISNQKDMIGGGSYNENGMKNGKWVELQDNFYDFGKVTYEGVYNNQKKEGKWQYIYNKNVIGGGVYSFGIKNGNWIELHEYFSDTCQVSYKGEYKNGKKFKKWDTIYQYNIIGGGQYDENEYKTGKWIVLNENFGNLSQVIWSGQYKKGCKIGKWDIFYKYEIIGGGIYDYNGIQQGQWIELHQHFWDGLYKDGIKQGYWEMIQYNTKIGGGFYDLIGMKQGKWIELHQKFIKNNLFLIGSYIDSRKYGNWDAILDQKLIGCGFYDDNGLKNENWIDLHDPFMNTGISYLGRYNNGKKQGKWNTFFQNKQIGGGYYGDNGYKNGKWIELDGDQNKNKDQIRIKETEYKNGLKMVIGLNYMNIFQSTLINLYKISTCQVSYKGEYKNGKKFKKWDTIYQYNIIGGGQYDENEYKTGKWIVLNENFGNLSQVIWSGQYKKGCKIGKWDIFYKYEIIGGGIYDYNGIQQGQWIELHQHFWDGLYKDGIKQGYWEMIQYNTKIGGGFYDLIGMKQGKWIELHQKFIKFKKIWELGCNIRLEINVIYIYNYDIRGCGFYDDNGLKNENWIDLHDPFMNTGISYLGRYNNGKKQGKWNTFFQNKQIGGGYYGDNGYKNGKWIELDGDQNKNKDQIRIKETEYKNGLKY
;
A
#
# COMPACT_ATOMS: atom_id res chain seq x y z
N MET A 1 13.05 18.92 -2.65
CA MET A 1 12.31 18.47 -3.85
C MET A 1 10.82 18.81 -3.71
N ALA A 2 10.13 18.51 -2.60
CA ALA A 2 8.75 19.00 -2.35
C ALA A 2 8.60 20.54 -2.42
N SER A 3 9.49 21.31 -1.76
CA SER A 3 9.54 22.77 -1.88
C SER A 3 10.07 23.31 -3.22
N TYR A 4 10.69 22.45 -4.03
CA TYR A 4 11.16 22.76 -5.39
C TYR A 4 10.08 22.43 -6.43
N LEU A 5 9.22 21.43 -6.15
CA LEU A 5 8.04 21.06 -6.93
C LEU A 5 6.91 22.08 -6.74
N GLU A 6 6.64 22.57 -5.52
CA GLU A 6 5.67 23.67 -5.31
C GLU A 6 6.07 24.98 -6.01
N ALA A 7 7.37 25.30 -6.04
CA ALA A 7 7.87 26.50 -6.73
C ALA A 7 7.92 26.36 -8.28
N ILE A 8 8.01 25.13 -8.80
CA ILE A 8 7.84 24.80 -10.22
C ILE A 8 6.34 24.77 -10.60
N LEU A 9 5.46 24.36 -9.68
CA LEU A 9 4.01 24.21 -9.90
C LEU A 9 3.32 25.53 -10.29
N ILE A 10 3.67 26.65 -9.65
CA ILE A 10 3.04 27.96 -9.93
C ILE A 10 3.66 28.62 -11.20
N ARG A 11 4.91 28.29 -11.55
CA ARG A 11 5.59 28.86 -12.74
C ARG A 11 5.21 28.15 -14.05
N ASN A 12 4.91 26.85 -14.03
CA ASN A 12 4.65 26.09 -15.24
C ASN A 12 3.28 26.38 -15.88
N THR A 13 2.23 26.67 -15.11
CA THR A 13 0.87 26.80 -15.67
C THR A 13 0.74 28.00 -16.60
N GLN A 14 1.30 29.15 -16.20
CA GLN A 14 1.34 30.37 -17.03
C GLN A 14 2.27 30.21 -18.24
N GLU A 15 3.35 29.43 -18.11
CA GLU A 15 4.31 29.20 -19.20
C GLU A 15 3.75 28.26 -20.27
N VAL A 16 3.08 27.18 -19.86
CA VAL A 16 2.35 26.25 -20.76
C VAL A 16 1.26 26.99 -21.53
N GLU A 17 0.50 27.85 -20.84
CA GLU A 17 -0.51 28.71 -21.44
C GLU A 17 0.09 29.65 -22.48
N ASN A 18 1.14 30.39 -22.11
CA ASN A 18 1.80 31.32 -23.02
C ASN A 18 2.39 30.61 -24.25
N GLN A 19 2.90 29.39 -24.09
CA GLN A 19 3.39 28.58 -25.20
C GLN A 19 2.26 28.08 -26.10
N LEU A 20 1.16 27.55 -25.53
CA LEU A 20 0.01 27.09 -26.32
C LEU A 20 -0.65 28.24 -27.09
N ILE A 21 -0.82 29.42 -26.48
CA ILE A 21 -1.41 30.58 -27.14
C ILE A 21 -0.49 31.13 -28.24
N LYS A 22 0.82 31.23 -28.00
CA LYS A 22 1.75 31.82 -28.98
C LYS A 22 2.16 30.86 -30.08
N GLN A 23 2.39 29.59 -29.76
CA GLN A 23 3.03 28.63 -30.64
C GLN A 23 2.08 27.51 -31.10
N LYS A 24 0.85 27.46 -30.58
CA LYS A 24 -0.11 26.36 -30.81
C LYS A 24 0.43 24.98 -30.43
N LEU A 25 1.53 24.94 -29.69
CA LEU A 25 2.25 23.75 -29.28
C LEU A 25 2.92 24.03 -27.94
N CYS A 26 2.83 23.11 -27.01
CA CYS A 26 3.58 23.13 -25.77
C CYS A 26 4.04 21.72 -25.46
N LYS A 27 5.21 21.60 -24.83
CA LYS A 27 5.70 20.34 -24.31
C LYS A 27 5.60 20.34 -22.79
N VAL A 28 4.89 19.37 -22.25
CA VAL A 28 4.74 19.20 -20.79
C VAL A 28 5.28 17.86 -20.35
N LEU A 29 5.78 17.78 -19.13
CA LEU A 29 6.12 16.51 -18.51
C LEU A 29 4.84 15.88 -17.94
N GLY A 30 4.42 14.74 -18.50
CA GLY A 30 3.42 13.86 -17.91
C GLY A 30 4.08 12.72 -17.13
N PHE A 31 3.29 11.92 -16.41
CA PHE A 31 3.80 10.78 -15.64
C PHE A 31 3.25 9.45 -16.14
N LEU A 32 4.09 8.67 -16.83
CA LEU A 32 3.73 7.37 -17.38
C LEU A 32 4.10 6.31 -16.35
N LYS A 33 3.09 5.60 -15.83
CA LYS A 33 3.35 4.54 -14.88
C LYS A 33 3.54 3.22 -15.62
N TYR A 34 4.79 2.76 -15.71
CA TYR A 34 5.15 1.47 -16.30
C TYR A 34 5.78 0.60 -15.21
N ASP A 35 5.37 -0.67 -15.09
CA ASP A 35 5.87 -1.65 -14.11
C ASP A 35 6.25 -1.04 -12.75
N GLN A 36 5.25 -0.47 -12.07
CA GLN A 36 5.32 0.01 -10.68
C GLN A 36 6.05 1.35 -10.45
N ARG A 37 6.57 2.01 -11.49
CA ARG A 37 7.26 3.31 -11.36
C ARG A 37 6.61 4.41 -12.17
N LEU A 38 6.57 5.61 -11.62
CA LEU A 38 6.20 6.83 -12.35
C LEU A 38 7.42 7.31 -13.13
N PHE A 39 7.36 7.27 -14.45
CA PHE A 39 8.35 7.87 -15.33
C PHE A 39 7.83 9.22 -15.80
N SER A 40 8.61 10.28 -15.60
CA SER A 40 8.33 11.54 -16.29
C SER A 40 8.57 11.34 -17.78
N SER A 41 7.61 11.65 -18.62
CA SER A 41 7.71 11.54 -20.07
C SER A 41 7.16 12.81 -20.72
N GLU A 42 7.82 13.28 -21.76
CA GLU A 42 7.42 14.49 -22.48
C GLU A 42 6.17 14.23 -23.34
N ILE A 43 5.15 15.07 -23.18
CA ILE A 43 3.94 15.09 -24.00
C ILE A 43 3.96 16.36 -24.80
N THR A 44 3.68 16.25 -26.09
CA THR A 44 3.40 17.42 -26.92
C THR A 44 1.89 17.67 -26.90
N ILE A 45 1.48 18.81 -26.38
CA ILE A 45 0.10 19.29 -26.46
C ILE A 45 0.03 20.25 -27.64
N LEU A 46 -0.80 19.93 -28.62
CA LEU A 46 -1.08 20.76 -29.79
C LEU A 46 -2.46 21.40 -29.65
N LEU A 47 -2.55 22.70 -29.93
CA LEU A 47 -3.82 23.40 -30.08
C LEU A 47 -4.10 23.58 -31.57
N ASN A 48 -5.03 22.82 -32.12
CA ASN A 48 -5.34 22.91 -33.55
C ASN A 48 -6.28 24.10 -33.87
N GLY A 49 -6.49 24.37 -35.16
CA GLY A 49 -7.34 25.49 -35.62
C GLY A 49 -8.82 25.37 -35.25
N SER A 50 -9.29 24.19 -34.86
CA SER A 50 -10.67 23.92 -34.40
C SER A 50 -10.85 24.07 -32.90
N SER A 51 -9.87 24.64 -32.17
CA SER A 51 -9.88 24.75 -30.71
C SER A 51 -9.95 23.39 -30.02
N GLU A 52 -9.14 22.44 -30.49
CA GLU A 52 -8.98 21.14 -29.85
C GLU A 52 -7.55 21.01 -29.33
N LEU A 53 -7.43 20.50 -28.10
CA LEU A 53 -6.15 20.09 -27.51
C LEU A 53 -5.89 18.64 -27.91
N ILE A 54 -4.78 18.42 -28.62
CA ILE A 54 -4.33 17.12 -29.06
C ILE A 54 -3.10 16.76 -28.21
N PHE A 55 -3.21 15.70 -27.43
CA PHE A 55 -2.12 15.17 -26.62
C PHE A 55 -1.38 14.12 -27.46
N ILE A 56 -0.10 14.36 -27.76
CA ILE A 56 0.73 13.48 -28.59
C ILE A 56 1.93 13.00 -27.79
N LYS A 57 2.24 11.71 -27.90
CA LYS A 57 3.46 11.11 -27.39
C LYS A 57 4.08 10.19 -28.44
N ASP A 58 5.38 10.36 -28.71
CA ASP A 58 6.17 9.54 -29.64
C ASP A 58 5.55 9.39 -31.05
N GLY A 59 4.77 10.39 -31.48
CA GLY A 59 4.06 10.41 -32.76
C GLY A 59 2.61 9.90 -32.69
N ASP A 60 2.21 9.25 -31.61
CA ASP A 60 0.86 8.72 -31.41
C ASP A 60 -0.05 9.77 -30.74
N VAL A 61 -1.25 9.95 -31.29
CA VAL A 61 -2.29 10.78 -30.68
C VAL A 61 -2.94 10.01 -29.53
N LEU A 62 -2.75 10.50 -28.31
CA LEU A 62 -3.27 9.89 -27.10
C LEU A 62 -4.73 10.27 -26.84
N GLN A 63 -5.05 11.55 -27.01
CA GLN A 63 -6.38 12.10 -26.75
C GLN A 63 -6.57 13.39 -27.56
N ILE A 64 -7.79 13.58 -28.05
CA ILE A 64 -8.24 14.86 -28.61
C ILE A 64 -9.34 15.36 -27.69
N GLN A 65 -9.17 16.55 -27.14
CA GLN A 65 -10.14 17.18 -26.27
C GLN A 65 -10.64 18.47 -26.93
N LYS A 66 -11.95 18.51 -27.24
CA LYS A 66 -12.60 19.76 -27.61
C LYS A 66 -12.54 20.71 -26.42
N TYR A 67 -11.92 21.86 -26.64
CA TYR A 67 -11.74 22.86 -25.61
C TYR A 67 -13.04 23.61 -25.38
N ILE A 68 -13.52 23.61 -24.13
CA ILE A 68 -14.78 24.26 -23.76
C ILE A 68 -14.53 25.54 -22.94
N ASP A 69 -13.46 25.63 -22.12
CA ASP A 69 -13.08 26.87 -21.41
C ASP A 69 -11.63 26.87 -20.83
N TYR A 70 -11.12 28.08 -20.55
CA TYR A 70 -9.84 28.47 -19.90
C TYR A 70 -9.42 27.65 -18.67
N ASN A 71 -10.34 27.30 -17.78
CA ASN A 71 -10.07 26.52 -16.57
C ASN A 71 -9.62 25.07 -16.84
N THR A 72 -9.82 24.58 -18.06
CA THR A 72 -9.42 23.22 -18.47
C THR A 72 -7.91 23.06 -18.61
N ILE A 73 -7.18 24.14 -18.95
CA ILE A 73 -5.72 24.09 -19.17
C ILE A 73 -4.94 24.06 -17.85
N GLN A 74 -5.45 24.69 -16.79
CA GLN A 74 -4.72 24.84 -15.53
C GLN A 74 -4.60 23.54 -14.70
N ASN A 75 -5.39 22.51 -15.02
CA ASN A 75 -5.44 21.25 -14.28
C ASN A 75 -4.81 20.06 -15.04
N ILE A 76 -3.99 20.32 -16.07
CA ILE A 76 -3.35 19.27 -16.85
C ILE A 76 -2.16 18.69 -16.05
N HIS A 77 -2.45 17.74 -15.17
CA HIS A 77 -1.48 16.81 -14.58
C HIS A 77 -1.74 15.42 -15.13
N PRO A 78 -1.21 15.08 -16.31
CA PRO A 78 -1.71 13.95 -17.05
C PRO A 78 -1.12 12.65 -16.49
N ASN A 79 -1.93 11.96 -15.69
CA ASN A 79 -1.85 10.52 -15.58
C ASN A 79 -2.22 9.95 -16.96
N PHE A 80 -1.24 9.43 -17.70
CA PHE A 80 -1.45 8.96 -19.08
C PHE A 80 -2.54 7.90 -19.19
N GLU A 81 -2.66 7.02 -18.19
CA GLU A 81 -3.72 6.01 -18.21
C GLU A 81 -5.09 6.68 -18.13
N GLN A 82 -5.23 7.74 -17.34
CA GLN A 82 -6.47 8.50 -17.28
C GLN A 82 -6.77 9.21 -18.60
N LEU A 83 -5.82 9.91 -19.19
CA LEU A 83 -6.07 10.58 -20.48
C LEU A 83 -6.52 9.58 -21.56
N LYS A 84 -5.91 8.39 -21.59
CA LYS A 84 -6.22 7.35 -22.57
C LYS A 84 -7.53 6.62 -22.28
N SER A 85 -7.88 6.44 -21.00
CA SER A 85 -8.91 5.49 -20.60
C SER A 85 -10.15 6.15 -20.00
N LEU A 86 -10.03 7.33 -19.41
CA LEU A 86 -11.11 8.00 -18.69
C LEU A 86 -11.82 9.01 -19.59
N PHE A 87 -13.13 8.88 -19.70
CA PHE A 87 -13.98 9.92 -20.28
C PHE A 87 -15.27 10.07 -19.49
N TRP A 88 -15.92 11.22 -19.66
CA TRP A 88 -17.14 11.56 -18.94
C TRP A 88 -18.29 11.76 -19.93
N ILE A 89 -19.47 11.26 -19.59
CA ILE A 89 -20.71 11.47 -20.36
C ILE A 89 -21.73 12.19 -19.47
N GLY A 90 -22.35 13.24 -20.02
CA GLY A 90 -23.47 13.96 -19.41
C GLY A 90 -24.03 15.01 -20.38
N GLN A 91 -24.97 15.81 -19.90
CA GLN A 91 -25.60 16.87 -20.68
C GLN A 91 -24.91 18.22 -20.43
N THR A 92 -24.93 19.09 -21.43
CA THR A 92 -24.54 20.49 -21.30
C THR A 92 -25.69 21.41 -21.69
N ASN A 93 -25.82 22.56 -21.02
CA ASN A 93 -26.76 23.60 -21.44
C ASN A 93 -26.23 24.38 -22.67
N ASP A 94 -27.01 25.34 -23.16
CA ASP A 94 -26.66 26.17 -24.32
C ASP A 94 -25.39 27.01 -24.12
N LYS A 95 -24.96 27.21 -22.87
CA LYS A 95 -23.69 27.88 -22.52
C LYS A 95 -22.51 26.92 -22.44
N GLY A 96 -22.70 25.62 -22.72
CA GLY A 96 -21.68 24.59 -22.59
C GLY A 96 -21.41 24.15 -21.15
N GLN A 97 -22.18 24.63 -20.16
CA GLN A 97 -22.02 24.24 -18.77
C GLN A 97 -22.62 22.86 -18.53
N LYS A 98 -21.99 22.06 -17.67
CA LYS A 98 -22.46 20.72 -17.32
C LYS A 98 -23.77 20.80 -16.56
N ILE A 99 -24.81 20.08 -17.00
CA ILE A 99 -26.10 20.00 -16.31
C ILE A 99 -26.52 18.54 -16.13
N GLY A 100 -27.43 18.30 -15.18
CA GLY A 100 -28.00 16.97 -14.96
C GLY A 100 -26.97 15.94 -14.51
N ARG A 101 -27.23 14.67 -14.81
CA ARG A 101 -26.39 13.55 -14.34
C ARG A 101 -25.16 13.36 -15.23
N TRP A 102 -24.00 13.23 -14.59
CA TRP A 102 -22.74 12.89 -15.24
C TRP A 102 -22.20 11.56 -14.72
N ASN A 103 -21.69 10.73 -15.62
CA ASN A 103 -21.05 9.46 -15.28
C ASN A 103 -19.67 9.35 -15.93
N ALA A 104 -18.70 8.74 -15.22
CA ALA A 104 -17.39 8.45 -15.79
C ALA A 104 -17.28 7.01 -16.29
N PHE A 105 -16.51 6.86 -17.37
CA PHE A 105 -16.21 5.60 -18.02
C PHE A 105 -14.70 5.38 -18.06
N TRP A 106 -14.26 4.16 -17.74
CA TRP A 106 -12.86 3.76 -17.79
C TRP A 106 -12.68 2.61 -18.76
N ARG A 107 -11.90 2.84 -19.83
CA ARG A 107 -11.72 1.87 -20.94
C ARG A 107 -13.05 1.39 -21.53
N GLY A 108 -14.02 2.30 -21.61
CA GLY A 108 -15.37 2.03 -22.10
C GLY A 108 -16.32 1.40 -21.07
N GLU A 109 -15.84 1.03 -19.87
CA GLU A 109 -16.70 0.51 -18.80
C GLU A 109 -17.26 1.64 -17.95
N ASN A 110 -18.59 1.65 -17.73
CA ASN A 110 -19.22 2.60 -16.83
C ASN A 110 -18.79 2.30 -15.38
N LEU A 111 -18.12 3.25 -14.74
CA LEU A 111 -17.64 3.08 -13.36
C LEU A 111 -18.73 3.30 -12.30
N ASN A 112 -19.94 3.75 -12.70
CA ASN A 112 -21.00 4.21 -11.80
C ASN A 112 -20.55 5.34 -10.85
N VAL A 113 -19.55 6.12 -11.26
CA VAL A 113 -19.06 7.31 -10.54
C VAL A 113 -19.59 8.58 -11.20
N GLY A 114 -19.75 9.65 -10.41
CA GLY A 114 -20.31 10.93 -10.84
C GLY A 114 -21.43 11.40 -9.93
N GLY A 115 -22.27 12.31 -10.43
CA GLY A 115 -23.35 12.93 -9.67
C GLY A 115 -24.16 13.89 -10.54
N PHE A 116 -24.85 14.84 -9.90
CA PHE A 116 -25.72 15.80 -10.57
C PHE A 116 -25.16 17.22 -10.55
N PHE A 117 -25.32 17.93 -11.65
CA PHE A 117 -25.13 19.37 -11.74
C PHE A 117 -26.50 20.07 -11.81
N ASN A 118 -26.61 21.26 -11.22
CA ASN A 118 -27.76 22.16 -11.41
C ASN A 118 -27.63 22.92 -12.75
N ASP A 119 -28.63 23.76 -13.05
CA ASP A 119 -28.69 24.52 -14.31
C ASP A 119 -27.57 25.58 -14.44
N ASP A 120 -26.98 25.98 -13.31
CA ASP A 120 -25.85 26.92 -13.24
C ASP A 120 -24.49 26.24 -13.42
N GLY A 121 -24.45 24.90 -13.51
CA GLY A 121 -23.22 24.13 -13.67
C GLY A 121 -22.52 23.77 -12.36
N GLU A 122 -23.19 23.92 -11.22
CA GLU A 122 -22.68 23.56 -9.90
C GLU A 122 -23.04 22.13 -9.51
N LYS A 123 -22.11 21.43 -8.85
CA LYS A 123 -22.37 20.10 -8.30
C LYS A 123 -23.40 20.16 -7.17
N ILE A 124 -24.36 19.23 -7.16
CA ILE A 124 -25.38 19.09 -6.13
C ILE A 124 -25.64 17.62 -5.77
N GLY A 125 -26.11 17.38 -4.55
CA GLY A 125 -26.54 16.07 -4.05
C GLY A 125 -25.39 15.08 -3.83
N ASN A 126 -25.70 13.78 -3.87
CA ASN A 126 -24.71 12.73 -3.68
C ASN A 126 -23.78 12.60 -4.89
N TRP A 127 -22.48 12.54 -4.62
CA TRP A 127 -21.42 12.41 -5.61
C TRP A 127 -20.47 11.27 -5.27
N ILE A 128 -19.95 10.64 -6.32
CA ILE A 128 -18.79 9.75 -6.26
C ILE A 128 -17.72 10.32 -7.18
N GLU A 129 -16.61 10.77 -6.62
CA GLU A 129 -15.47 11.30 -7.36
C GLU A 129 -14.36 10.26 -7.49
N LEU A 130 -13.59 10.33 -8.58
CA LEU A 130 -12.39 9.51 -8.74
C LEU A 130 -11.22 10.16 -8.01
N PHE A 131 -10.33 9.33 -7.48
CA PHE A 131 -9.04 9.80 -6.99
C PHE A 131 -8.22 10.42 -8.13
N GLU A 132 -7.47 11.48 -7.83
CA GLU A 132 -6.64 12.20 -8.80
C GLU A 132 -5.65 11.27 -9.50
N ASN A 133 -5.11 10.28 -8.79
CA ASN A 133 -4.27 9.23 -9.35
C ASN A 133 -5.04 7.91 -9.59
N TYR A 134 -6.33 7.95 -9.98
CA TYR A 134 -7.09 6.75 -10.35
C TYR A 134 -6.46 6.00 -11.53
N TRP A 135 -6.29 4.69 -11.39
CA TRP A 135 -5.88 3.75 -12.45
C TRP A 135 -6.22 2.32 -11.99
N ASP A 136 -5.93 1.31 -12.82
CA ASP A 136 -6.32 -0.09 -12.56
C ASP A 136 -5.90 -0.63 -11.17
N LYS A 137 -4.77 -0.14 -10.64
CA LYS A 137 -4.24 -0.56 -9.33
C LYS A 137 -4.53 0.43 -8.19
N ALA A 138 -5.05 1.62 -8.47
CA ALA A 138 -5.52 2.58 -7.45
C ALA A 138 -6.96 3.00 -7.75
N ARG A 139 -7.87 2.03 -7.68
CA ARG A 139 -9.31 2.24 -7.87
C ARG A 139 -9.94 2.85 -6.61
N ILE A 140 -9.58 4.10 -6.34
CA ILE A 140 -10.06 4.86 -5.19
C ILE A 140 -11.16 5.83 -5.63
N THR A 141 -12.23 5.90 -4.86
CA THR A 141 -13.30 6.89 -5.04
C THR A 141 -13.60 7.63 -3.73
N TYR A 142 -14.11 8.85 -3.88
CA TYR A 142 -14.58 9.70 -2.79
C TYR A 142 -16.10 9.82 -2.87
N GLN A 143 -16.83 9.47 -1.83
CA GLN A 143 -18.30 9.54 -1.83
C GLN A 143 -18.79 10.51 -0.76
N GLY A 144 -19.63 11.47 -1.14
CA GLY A 144 -20.25 12.40 -0.19
C GLY A 144 -21.28 13.31 -0.86
N GLU A 145 -21.68 14.37 -0.18
CA GLU A 145 -22.70 15.30 -0.66
C GLU A 145 -22.10 16.66 -1.07
N TYR A 146 -22.68 17.23 -2.12
CA TYR A 146 -22.46 18.60 -2.56
C TYR A 146 -23.71 19.45 -2.33
N ILE A 147 -23.52 20.66 -1.78
CA ILE A 147 -24.56 21.69 -1.65
C ILE A 147 -23.99 22.98 -2.24
N LYS A 148 -24.65 23.50 -3.29
CA LYS A 148 -24.22 24.70 -4.03
C LYS A 148 -22.75 24.66 -4.46
N GLY A 149 -22.35 23.55 -5.10
CA GLY A 149 -20.98 23.36 -5.58
C GLY A 149 -19.92 23.07 -4.50
N GLN A 150 -20.26 23.10 -3.21
CA GLN A 150 -19.33 22.83 -2.10
C GLN A 150 -19.55 21.46 -1.47
N LYS A 151 -18.46 20.79 -1.09
CA LYS A 151 -18.51 19.53 -0.33
C LYS A 151 -19.11 19.79 1.06
N GLN A 152 -20.03 18.94 1.48
CA GLN A 152 -20.69 19.01 2.78
C GLN A 152 -20.81 17.62 3.42
N GLY A 153 -20.87 17.62 4.75
CA GLY A 153 -21.13 16.41 5.53
C GLY A 153 -19.95 15.42 5.51
N PHE A 154 -20.24 14.15 5.80
CA PHE A 154 -19.21 13.12 5.84
C PHE A 154 -18.90 12.61 4.44
N TRP A 155 -17.62 12.63 4.08
CA TRP A 155 -17.09 12.11 2.83
C TRP A 155 -16.28 10.85 3.09
N LYS A 156 -16.65 9.76 2.42
CA LYS A 156 -16.01 8.44 2.50
C LYS A 156 -14.94 8.29 1.45
N ILE A 157 -13.87 7.57 1.77
CA ILE A 157 -12.86 7.10 0.82
C ILE A 157 -13.03 5.60 0.65
N LEU A 158 -13.29 5.16 -0.58
CA LEU A 158 -13.50 3.76 -0.92
C LEU A 158 -12.34 3.26 -1.79
N PHE A 159 -11.76 2.12 -1.45
CA PHE A 159 -10.83 1.39 -2.31
C PHE A 159 -11.46 0.06 -2.71
N VAL A 160 -11.80 -0.08 -4.00
CA VAL A 160 -12.54 -1.25 -4.51
C VAL A 160 -13.81 -1.50 -3.67
N ASP A 161 -14.61 -0.44 -3.48
CA ASP A 161 -15.86 -0.43 -2.71
C ASP A 161 -15.73 -0.70 -1.19
N ILE A 162 -14.50 -0.79 -0.67
CA ILE A 162 -14.23 -0.94 0.77
C ILE A 162 -13.91 0.43 1.35
N GLU A 163 -14.65 0.85 2.38
CA GLU A 163 -14.37 2.08 3.12
C GLU A 163 -13.02 1.97 3.85
N ILE A 164 -12.07 2.80 3.45
CA ILE A 164 -10.71 2.87 4.02
C ILE A 164 -10.41 4.18 4.74
N GLY A 165 -11.28 5.19 4.58
CA GLY A 165 -11.12 6.48 5.22
C GLY A 165 -12.27 7.45 4.98
N GLY A 166 -12.03 8.71 5.30
CA GLY A 166 -13.04 9.77 5.19
C GLY A 166 -12.95 10.80 6.31
N GLY A 167 -13.85 11.78 6.26
CA GLY A 167 -13.99 12.81 7.28
C GLY A 167 -15.07 13.83 6.93
N MET A 168 -15.21 14.87 7.78
CA MET A 168 -16.27 15.86 7.66
C MET A 168 -15.86 17.09 6.86
N TYR A 169 -16.72 17.52 5.96
CA TYR A 169 -16.68 18.83 5.31
C TYR A 169 -17.76 19.76 5.88
N VAL A 170 -17.40 21.03 6.02
CA VAL A 170 -18.33 22.14 6.28
C VAL A 170 -17.95 23.28 5.36
N GLU A 171 -18.90 23.72 4.53
CA GLU A 171 -18.71 24.83 3.57
C GLU A 171 -17.53 24.60 2.62
N GLY A 172 -17.35 23.35 2.18
CA GLY A 172 -16.26 22.96 1.30
C GLY A 172 -14.91 22.76 1.99
N GLU A 173 -14.79 23.05 3.28
CA GLU A 173 -13.56 22.87 4.06
C GLU A 173 -13.57 21.60 4.90
N LYS A 174 -12.43 20.90 4.94
CA LYS A 174 -12.22 19.75 5.83
C LYS A 174 -12.17 20.21 7.29
N ILE A 175 -12.87 19.51 8.17
CA ILE A 175 -12.85 19.73 9.62
C ILE A 175 -12.77 18.42 10.42
N GLY A 176 -12.27 18.48 11.64
CA GLY A 176 -12.34 17.37 12.59
C GLY A 176 -11.37 16.24 12.27
N ALA A 177 -11.72 15.00 12.66
CA ALA A 177 -10.88 13.83 12.41
C ALA A 177 -11.00 13.38 10.94
N TRP A 178 -9.86 13.02 10.35
CA TRP A 178 -9.78 12.59 8.96
C TRP A 178 -8.89 11.37 8.82
N VAL A 179 -9.26 10.52 7.88
CA VAL A 179 -8.43 9.45 7.34
C VAL A 179 -8.30 9.68 5.83
N GLU A 180 -7.08 9.87 5.35
CA GLU A 180 -6.77 10.13 3.94
C GLU A 180 -5.96 8.99 3.33
N VAL A 181 -5.92 8.94 2.00
CA VAL A 181 -5.00 8.06 1.27
C VAL A 181 -3.71 8.81 0.96
N TYR A 182 -2.58 8.13 1.07
CA TYR A 182 -1.30 8.68 0.65
C TYR A 182 -1.27 8.97 -0.86
N GLU A 183 -0.50 9.96 -1.30
CA GLU A 183 -0.44 10.37 -2.72
C GLU A 183 -0.07 9.23 -3.67
N ASN A 184 0.80 8.32 -3.22
CA ASN A 184 1.26 7.15 -3.98
C ASN A 184 0.43 5.89 -3.68
N PHE A 185 -0.78 6.03 -3.14
CA PHE A 185 -1.63 4.90 -2.82
C PHE A 185 -1.87 4.01 -4.05
N SER A 186 -1.68 2.72 -3.88
CA SER A 186 -1.97 1.69 -4.88
C SER A 186 -2.17 0.33 -4.22
N SER A 187 -2.46 -0.70 -5.01
CA SER A 187 -2.51 -2.08 -4.52
C SER A 187 -1.23 -2.54 -3.82
N TRP A 188 -0.08 -1.90 -4.09
CA TRP A 188 1.23 -2.22 -3.51
C TRP A 188 1.71 -1.22 -2.45
N CYS A 189 0.98 -0.12 -2.27
CA CYS A 189 1.26 0.91 -1.26
C CYS A 189 -0.07 1.36 -0.67
N LYS A 190 -0.56 0.63 0.34
CA LYS A 190 -1.86 0.89 0.96
C LYS A 190 -1.70 1.75 2.22
N ILE A 191 -1.14 2.94 2.05
CA ILE A 191 -0.88 3.85 3.17
C ILE A 191 -2.06 4.78 3.35
N ILE A 192 -2.59 4.81 4.56
CA ILE A 192 -3.56 5.82 4.98
C ILE A 192 -2.94 6.76 6.00
N GLU A 193 -3.37 8.02 5.99
CA GLU A 193 -2.94 9.03 6.95
C GLU A 193 -4.11 9.38 7.86
N ARG A 194 -3.91 9.41 9.17
CA ARG A 194 -4.94 9.78 10.16
C ARG A 194 -4.52 11.02 10.90
N GLY A 195 -5.41 11.98 11.04
CA GLY A 195 -5.14 13.18 11.81
C GLY A 195 -6.35 14.09 11.93
N ARG A 196 -6.11 15.38 12.17
CA ARG A 196 -7.18 16.36 12.31
C ARG A 196 -7.02 17.52 11.34
N TYR A 197 -8.16 18.06 10.94
CA TYR A 197 -8.28 19.28 10.16
C TYR A 197 -8.94 20.40 10.96
N LYS A 198 -8.49 21.63 10.71
CA LYS A 198 -9.10 22.89 11.19
C LYS A 198 -9.09 23.87 10.02
N ASN A 199 -10.27 24.29 9.57
CA ASN A 199 -10.46 25.22 8.44
C ASN A 199 -9.69 24.79 7.18
N GLY A 200 -9.88 23.55 6.75
CA GLY A 200 -9.22 23.00 5.55
C GLY A 200 -7.72 22.69 5.70
N LYS A 201 -7.09 22.98 6.84
CA LYS A 201 -5.66 22.74 7.10
C LYS A 201 -5.40 21.55 8.03
N LYS A 202 -4.38 20.73 7.71
CA LYS A 202 -3.91 19.66 8.63
C LYS A 202 -3.31 20.29 9.88
N VAL A 203 -3.74 19.85 11.06
CA VAL A 203 -3.26 20.33 12.36
C VAL A 203 -3.01 19.17 13.32
N GLY A 204 -2.12 19.38 14.29
CA GLY A 204 -1.83 18.40 15.34
C GLY A 204 -1.11 17.16 14.82
N GLU A 205 -1.25 16.05 15.54
CA GLU A 205 -0.60 14.79 15.19
C GLU A 205 -1.25 14.13 13.97
N TRP A 206 -0.40 13.64 13.07
CA TRP A 206 -0.74 12.86 11.90
C TRP A 206 0.04 11.55 11.89
N THR A 207 -0.67 10.44 11.72
CA THR A 207 -0.14 9.08 11.73
C THR A 207 -0.30 8.44 10.36
N GLN A 208 0.76 7.91 9.79
CA GLN A 208 0.76 7.15 8.54
C GLN A 208 0.76 5.66 8.87
N ILE A 209 -0.22 4.93 8.33
CA ILE A 209 -0.48 3.53 8.64
C ILE A 209 -0.38 2.71 7.36
N PHE A 210 0.45 1.68 7.40
CA PHE A 210 0.66 0.71 6.32
C PHE A 210 0.45 -0.70 6.85
N LYS A 211 -0.49 -1.45 6.28
CA LYS A 211 -0.83 -2.82 6.74
C LYS A 211 -1.02 -2.90 8.26
N GLU A 212 -1.80 -1.98 8.81
CA GLU A 212 -2.09 -1.85 10.25
C GLU A 212 -0.90 -1.45 11.14
N LYS A 213 0.29 -1.25 10.57
CA LYS A 213 1.47 -0.76 11.28
C LYS A 213 1.62 0.74 11.10
N VAL A 214 1.98 1.43 12.18
CA VAL A 214 2.34 2.85 12.12
C VAL A 214 3.75 2.96 11.53
N VAL A 215 3.84 3.52 10.33
CA VAL A 215 5.11 3.69 9.60
C VAL A 215 5.60 5.14 9.60
N GLY A 216 4.73 6.09 9.94
CA GLY A 216 5.07 7.50 10.04
C GLY A 216 4.24 8.21 11.10
N ILE A 217 4.84 9.17 11.80
CA ILE A 217 4.17 10.04 12.76
C ILE A 217 4.80 11.43 12.63
N GLY A 218 3.99 12.46 12.73
CA GLY A 218 4.47 13.83 12.85
C GLY A 218 3.40 14.81 13.28
N THR A 219 3.79 16.06 13.55
CA THR A 219 2.86 17.11 13.97
C THR A 219 2.86 18.30 13.01
N TYR A 220 1.67 18.76 12.62
CA TYR A 220 1.47 20.02 11.92
C TYR A 220 1.07 21.11 12.91
N ASP A 221 1.57 22.32 12.69
CA ASP A 221 1.07 23.51 13.39
C ASP A 221 -0.26 24.01 12.80
N GLU A 222 -0.79 25.12 13.33
CA GLU A 222 -2.07 25.69 12.89
C GLU A 222 -2.06 26.22 11.44
N ASN A 223 -0.88 26.36 10.84
CA ASN A 223 -0.70 26.84 9.47
C ASN A 223 -0.42 25.69 8.49
N GLN A 224 -0.64 24.42 8.89
CA GLN A 224 -0.30 23.24 8.09
C GLN A 224 1.20 23.07 7.84
N VAL A 225 2.04 23.66 8.71
CA VAL A 225 3.48 23.58 8.58
C VAL A 225 4.00 22.46 9.49
N LYS A 226 4.83 21.55 8.94
CA LYS A 226 5.44 20.46 9.71
C LYS A 226 6.31 21.03 10.84
N ALA A 227 6.13 20.51 12.05
CA ALA A 227 6.91 20.88 13.23
C ALA A 227 7.22 19.64 14.11
N GLY A 228 8.24 19.73 14.96
CA GLY A 228 8.56 18.70 15.94
C GLY A 228 9.25 17.47 15.34
N ARG A 229 9.12 16.31 15.98
CA ARG A 229 9.67 15.05 15.47
C ARG A 229 8.79 14.52 14.34
N TRP A 230 9.41 14.01 13.29
CA TRP A 230 8.74 13.46 12.13
C TRP A 230 9.39 12.16 11.68
N VAL A 231 8.57 11.28 11.12
CA VAL A 231 8.99 10.12 10.34
C VAL A 231 8.36 10.28 8.95
N ASP A 232 9.18 10.66 7.96
CA ASP A 232 8.76 10.78 6.56
C ASP A 232 8.93 9.44 5.84
N LEU A 233 8.05 9.15 4.89
CA LEU A 233 8.18 8.00 4.01
C LEU A 233 9.14 8.31 2.85
N HIS A 234 9.84 7.29 2.37
CA HIS A 234 10.56 7.38 1.11
C HIS A 234 9.59 7.57 -0.06
N GLU A 235 10.00 8.29 -1.12
CA GLU A 235 9.16 8.51 -2.31
C GLU A 235 8.70 7.20 -2.96
N ASN A 236 9.59 6.20 -2.94
CA ASN A 236 9.34 4.84 -3.41
C ASN A 236 8.93 3.89 -2.27
N PHE A 237 8.17 4.36 -1.28
CA PHE A 237 7.67 3.47 -0.23
C PHE A 237 6.62 2.50 -0.80
N PHE A 238 6.94 1.20 -0.80
CA PHE A 238 6.11 0.10 -1.27
C PHE A 238 6.30 -1.14 -0.39
N ASP A 239 5.53 -2.20 -0.63
CA ASP A 239 5.71 -3.52 0.00
C ASP A 239 7.18 -4.00 0.01
N TRP A 240 7.93 -3.75 -1.06
CA TRP A 240 9.34 -4.16 -1.23
C TRP A 240 10.37 -3.05 -0.91
N CYS A 241 9.92 -1.87 -0.50
CA CYS A 241 10.78 -0.75 -0.09
C CYS A 241 10.11 0.01 1.05
N GLN A 242 10.45 -0.34 2.30
CA GLN A 242 9.85 0.27 3.49
C GLN A 242 10.86 1.19 4.19
N VAL A 243 11.40 2.16 3.43
CA VAL A 243 12.34 3.14 3.96
C VAL A 243 11.60 4.33 4.55
N THR A 244 11.94 4.69 5.79
CA THR A 244 11.43 5.89 6.48
C THR A 244 12.59 6.78 6.90
N TYR A 245 12.34 8.08 7.08
CA TYR A 245 13.30 9.08 7.51
C TYR A 245 12.83 9.74 8.79
N GLN A 246 13.54 9.49 9.90
CA GLN A 246 13.22 10.06 11.19
C GLN A 246 14.09 11.28 11.50
N GLY A 247 13.49 12.41 11.85
CA GLY A 247 14.23 13.60 12.27
C GLY A 247 13.33 14.66 12.89
N LYS A 248 13.75 15.92 12.83
CA LYS A 248 12.98 17.06 13.35
C LYS A 248 12.71 18.11 12.26
N TYR A 249 11.51 18.66 12.30
CA TYR A 249 11.11 19.86 11.57
C TYR A 249 11.01 21.06 12.52
N GLN A 250 11.39 22.24 12.03
CA GLN A 250 11.18 23.53 12.66
C GLN A 250 10.67 24.51 11.62
N LYS A 251 9.43 25.00 11.78
CA LYS A 251 8.75 25.88 10.79
C LYS A 251 8.78 25.30 9.37
N GLY A 252 8.54 23.99 9.22
CA GLY A 252 8.50 23.33 7.91
C GLY A 252 9.87 22.97 7.33
N ILE A 253 10.95 23.33 8.02
CA ILE A 253 12.33 23.10 7.58
C ILE A 253 12.92 21.93 8.37
N LYS A 254 13.56 20.98 7.69
CA LYS A 254 14.29 19.87 8.34
C LYS A 254 15.50 20.41 9.11
N LYS A 255 15.70 20.00 10.35
CA LYS A 255 16.82 20.44 11.21
C LYS A 255 17.50 19.27 11.92
N GLY A 256 18.81 19.40 12.12
CA GLY A 256 19.63 18.46 12.90
C GLY A 256 19.74 17.09 12.24
N GLU A 257 19.95 16.05 13.06
CA GLU A 257 20.17 14.69 12.59
C GLU A 257 18.88 14.06 12.03
N TRP A 258 19.01 13.44 10.86
CA TRP A 258 17.99 12.64 10.21
C TRP A 258 18.49 11.22 9.95
N LYS A 259 17.68 10.22 10.28
CA LYS A 259 18.01 8.79 10.19
C LYS A 259 17.11 8.08 9.18
N ALA A 260 17.66 7.36 8.22
CA ALA A 260 16.94 6.44 7.36
C ALA A 260 16.82 5.06 8.04
N ILE A 261 15.62 4.50 8.08
CA ILE A 261 15.25 3.24 8.74
C ILE A 261 14.55 2.34 7.70
N PHE A 262 14.87 1.04 7.68
CA PHE A 262 14.28 0.08 6.75
C PHE A 262 13.58 -1.07 7.51
N GLU A 263 12.29 -1.29 7.29
CA GLU A 263 11.48 -2.37 7.91
C GLU A 263 11.55 -2.46 9.45
N GLU A 264 11.45 -1.33 10.18
CA GLU A 264 11.58 -1.23 11.66
C GLU A 264 12.92 -1.76 12.25
N LYS A 265 13.74 -2.43 11.44
CA LYS A 265 15.13 -2.70 11.73
C LYS A 265 15.88 -1.41 11.48
N ILE A 266 16.52 -0.91 12.53
CA ILE A 266 17.56 0.07 12.27
C ILE A 266 18.60 -0.67 11.42
N MET A 267 18.99 -0.11 10.29
CA MET A 267 19.99 -0.65 9.34
C MET A 267 21.34 -1.07 10.00
N LEU A 268 21.49 -0.83 11.31
CA LEU A 268 22.67 -0.92 12.16
C LEU A 268 23.09 -2.33 12.58
N GLU A 269 22.20 -3.31 12.67
CA GLU A 269 22.60 -4.60 13.28
C GLU A 269 23.45 -5.49 12.37
N PHE A 270 23.52 -5.20 11.06
CA PHE A 270 24.24 -6.05 10.12
C PHE A 270 25.60 -5.51 9.66
N TYR A 271 25.87 -4.21 9.80
CA TYR A 271 27.11 -3.62 9.27
C TYR A 271 27.59 -2.43 10.13
N ASN A 272 28.90 -2.36 10.42
CA ASN A 272 29.59 -1.20 11.04
C ASN A 272 29.53 0.09 10.18
N VAL A 273 28.70 0.12 9.14
CA VAL A 273 28.41 1.29 8.32
C VAL A 273 27.17 1.93 8.92
N SER A 274 27.39 3.08 9.57
CA SER A 274 26.37 3.96 10.13
C SER A 274 25.09 3.94 9.27
N SER A 275 23.94 3.62 9.89
CA SER A 275 22.60 3.84 9.32
C SER A 275 22.55 5.10 8.47
N GLY A 276 21.74 5.14 7.41
CA GLY A 276 21.43 6.36 6.67
C GLY A 276 21.29 7.54 7.63
N LYS A 277 22.27 8.43 7.71
CA LYS A 277 22.37 9.47 8.73
C LYS A 277 22.92 10.70 8.06
N GLY A 278 22.43 11.86 8.48
CA GLY A 278 23.06 13.11 8.13
C GLY A 278 22.38 14.27 8.84
N ASN A 279 23.05 15.43 8.80
CA ASN A 279 22.57 16.62 9.50
C ASN A 279 22.05 17.66 8.52
N PHE A 280 20.90 18.26 8.82
CA PHE A 280 20.45 19.49 8.18
C PHE A 280 20.85 20.69 9.03
N ASN A 281 21.43 21.71 8.38
CA ASN A 281 21.84 22.95 9.02
C ASN A 281 20.64 23.87 9.34
N GLU A 282 20.92 25.09 9.84
CA GLU A 282 19.91 26.04 10.28
C GLU A 282 18.99 26.61 9.19
N VAL A 283 19.29 26.36 7.91
CA VAL A 283 18.42 26.73 6.78
C VAL A 283 17.82 25.51 6.08
N GLY A 284 18.01 24.31 6.64
CA GLY A 284 17.46 23.06 6.12
C GLY A 284 18.20 22.47 4.94
N LEU A 285 19.48 22.81 4.79
CA LEU A 285 20.36 22.24 3.78
C LEU A 285 21.21 21.12 4.40
N LYS A 286 21.48 20.07 3.63
CA LYS A 286 22.34 18.95 4.05
C LYS A 286 23.75 19.44 4.38
N ASP A 287 24.30 19.01 5.50
CA ASP A 287 25.62 19.43 5.99
C ASP A 287 26.31 18.28 6.74
N GLY A 288 27.63 18.17 6.59
CA GLY A 288 28.44 17.12 7.22
C GLY A 288 28.41 15.77 6.48
N ASP A 289 28.70 14.68 7.19
CA ASP A 289 28.63 13.32 6.65
C ASP A 289 27.17 12.90 6.42
N TRP A 290 26.93 12.29 5.27
CA TRP A 290 25.62 11.80 4.84
C TRP A 290 25.70 10.38 4.30
N VAL A 291 24.73 9.57 4.72
CA VAL A 291 24.44 8.27 4.13
C VAL A 291 23.01 8.32 3.58
N GLU A 292 22.88 8.28 2.26
CA GLU A 292 21.61 8.34 1.54
C GLU A 292 21.25 6.99 0.95
N VAL A 293 19.96 6.66 0.92
CA VAL A 293 19.49 5.46 0.21
C VAL A 293 19.37 5.76 -1.28
N PHE A 294 19.69 4.77 -2.11
CA PHE A 294 19.52 4.86 -3.56
C PHE A 294 18.02 5.02 -3.92
N LYS A 295 17.70 5.74 -5.00
CA LYS A 295 16.29 5.94 -5.41
C LYS A 295 15.53 4.61 -5.60
N ASN A 296 16.19 3.58 -6.11
CA ASN A 296 15.61 2.24 -6.27
C ASN A 296 15.93 1.30 -5.09
N TYR A 297 16.14 1.86 -3.90
CA TYR A 297 16.31 1.06 -2.71
C TYR A 297 15.15 0.08 -2.57
N SER A 298 15.46 -1.17 -2.32
CA SER A 298 14.47 -2.24 -2.13
C SER A 298 15.09 -3.35 -1.28
N ILE A 299 14.28 -4.30 -0.86
CA ILE A 299 14.75 -5.50 -0.15
C ILE A 299 15.86 -6.23 -0.91
N ASN A 300 15.79 -6.16 -2.25
CA ASN A 300 16.71 -6.77 -3.21
C ASN A 300 17.90 -5.87 -3.57
N SER A 301 17.70 -4.55 -3.66
CA SER A 301 18.75 -3.59 -4.01
C SER A 301 18.98 -2.60 -2.86
N GLN A 302 19.83 -2.97 -1.91
CA GLN A 302 20.14 -2.16 -0.74
C GLN A 302 21.40 -1.32 -0.95
N ILE A 303 21.26 -0.28 -1.78
CA ILE A 303 22.37 0.59 -2.20
C ILE A 303 22.33 1.90 -1.43
N THR A 304 23.49 2.36 -1.01
CA THR A 304 23.64 3.64 -0.30
C THR A 304 24.73 4.51 -0.92
N TYR A 305 24.54 5.83 -0.83
CA TYR A 305 25.53 6.85 -1.14
C TYR A 305 26.10 7.41 0.16
N ILE A 306 27.41 7.34 0.34
CA ILE A 306 28.11 7.82 1.52
C ILE A 306 29.01 8.97 1.08
N GLY A 307 28.78 10.18 1.58
CA GLY A 307 29.56 11.34 1.20
C GLY A 307 29.42 12.51 2.16
N GLN A 308 30.07 13.63 1.85
CA GLN A 308 29.98 14.85 2.64
C GLN A 308 29.18 15.92 1.91
N TYR A 309 28.49 16.77 2.67
CA TYR A 309 27.78 17.94 2.17
C TYR A 309 28.24 19.19 2.90
N ASN A 310 28.23 20.32 2.18
CA ASN A 310 28.40 21.65 2.72
C ASN A 310 27.30 22.54 2.15
N ASN A 311 26.40 23.05 3.01
CA ASN A 311 25.28 23.90 2.62
C ASN A 311 24.44 23.33 1.46
N GLY A 312 24.13 22.04 1.55
CA GLY A 312 23.26 21.32 0.61
C GLY A 312 23.97 20.87 -0.68
N LYS A 313 25.23 21.25 -0.88
CA LYS A 313 26.04 20.80 -2.02
C LYS A 313 26.95 19.65 -1.59
N PRO A 314 27.02 18.56 -2.36
CA PRO A 314 27.96 17.49 -2.07
C PRO A 314 29.41 18.01 -2.23
N CYS A 315 30.31 17.56 -1.38
CA CYS A 315 31.72 17.95 -1.37
C CYS A 315 32.63 16.75 -1.08
N LYS A 316 33.92 16.85 -1.46
CA LYS A 316 34.93 15.78 -1.29
C LYS A 316 34.51 14.47 -1.96
N GLN A 317 34.68 13.32 -1.30
CA GLN A 317 34.49 11.99 -1.88
C GLN A 317 33.07 11.47 -1.61
N LEU A 318 32.47 10.89 -2.64
CA LEU A 318 31.28 10.04 -2.58
C LEU A 318 31.70 8.58 -2.77
N TYR A 319 31.10 7.70 -1.98
CA TYR A 319 31.19 6.26 -2.12
C TYR A 319 29.79 5.71 -2.37
N ILE A 320 29.68 4.74 -3.28
CA ILE A 320 28.46 3.99 -3.53
C ILE A 320 28.70 2.60 -2.98
N SER A 321 27.91 2.18 -2.01
CA SER A 321 28.05 0.88 -1.36
C SER A 321 26.79 0.06 -1.56
N ASN A 322 26.97 -1.22 -1.88
CA ASN A 322 25.96 -2.23 -1.56
C ASN A 322 26.24 -2.75 -0.13
N GLN A 323 25.47 -3.72 0.36
CA GLN A 323 25.65 -4.28 1.71
C GLN A 323 27.07 -4.79 2.02
N LYS A 324 27.84 -5.23 1.03
CA LYS A 324 29.13 -5.93 1.23
C LYS A 324 30.33 -5.22 0.62
N ASP A 325 30.10 -4.46 -0.46
CA ASP A 325 31.14 -3.95 -1.34
C ASP A 325 30.90 -2.48 -1.67
N MET A 326 32.00 -1.72 -1.75
CA MET A 326 31.99 -0.44 -2.45
C MET A 326 31.95 -0.70 -3.96
N ILE A 327 30.85 -0.32 -4.60
CA ILE A 327 30.58 -0.58 -6.02
C ILE A 327 30.77 0.65 -6.90
N GLY A 328 31.01 1.83 -6.31
CA GLY A 328 31.31 3.03 -7.08
C GLY A 328 31.54 4.29 -6.25
N GLY A 329 31.41 5.45 -6.89
CA GLY A 329 31.67 6.76 -6.27
C GLY A 329 32.60 7.65 -7.08
N GLY A 330 32.99 8.78 -6.51
CA GLY A 330 33.91 9.74 -7.13
C GLY A 330 34.06 11.00 -6.28
N SER A 331 34.78 12.00 -6.78
CA SER A 331 35.04 13.25 -6.05
C SER A 331 34.27 14.45 -6.59
N TYR A 332 33.95 15.40 -5.70
CA TYR A 332 33.43 16.73 -6.02
C TYR A 332 34.53 17.77 -5.81
N ASN A 333 34.55 18.79 -6.66
CA ASN A 333 35.38 19.98 -6.45
C ASN A 333 34.78 20.93 -5.39
N GLU A 334 35.45 22.05 -5.12
CA GLU A 334 35.04 23.05 -4.11
C GLU A 334 33.68 23.69 -4.41
N ASN A 335 33.25 23.72 -5.66
CA ASN A 335 31.94 24.23 -6.07
C ASN A 335 30.82 23.18 -5.96
N GLY A 336 31.13 21.97 -5.51
CA GLY A 336 30.22 20.83 -5.42
C GLY A 336 29.90 20.17 -6.77
N MET A 337 30.77 20.37 -7.77
CA MET A 337 30.62 19.75 -9.09
C MET A 337 31.45 18.47 -9.17
N LYS A 338 30.91 17.42 -9.81
CA LYS A 338 31.64 16.17 -10.05
C LYS A 338 32.95 16.46 -10.78
N ASN A 339 34.05 15.90 -10.28
CA ASN A 339 35.39 16.07 -10.84
C ASN A 339 36.24 14.80 -10.64
N GLY A 340 37.16 14.51 -11.56
CA GLY A 340 38.04 13.34 -11.47
C GLY A 340 37.37 12.03 -11.90
N LYS A 341 37.89 10.89 -11.43
CA LYS A 341 37.36 9.56 -11.76
C LYS A 341 36.04 9.29 -11.05
N TRP A 342 35.09 8.71 -11.76
CA TRP A 342 33.76 8.38 -11.27
C TRP A 342 33.32 6.99 -11.73
N VAL A 343 32.60 6.31 -10.85
CA VAL A 343 31.85 5.09 -11.12
C VAL A 343 30.39 5.36 -10.74
N GLU A 344 29.50 5.38 -11.72
CA GLU A 344 28.07 5.63 -11.56
C GLU A 344 27.29 4.32 -11.69
N LEU A 345 26.05 4.28 -11.18
CA LEU A 345 25.15 3.15 -11.39
C LEU A 345 24.17 3.47 -12.52
N GLN A 346 23.76 2.46 -13.29
CA GLN A 346 22.62 2.59 -14.19
C GLN A 346 21.34 2.95 -13.41
N ASP A 347 20.45 3.72 -14.02
CA ASP A 347 19.18 4.13 -13.38
C ASP A 347 18.31 2.95 -12.95
N ASN A 348 18.48 1.80 -13.59
CA ASN A 348 17.81 0.53 -13.33
C ASN A 348 18.73 -0.48 -12.62
N PHE A 349 19.62 -0.01 -11.74
CA PHE A 349 20.47 -0.88 -10.93
C PHE A 349 19.65 -1.67 -9.88
N TYR A 350 19.06 -2.77 -10.33
CA TYR A 350 18.40 -3.80 -9.53
C TYR A 350 19.12 -5.14 -9.70
N ASP A 351 18.69 -6.18 -8.99
CA ASP A 351 19.39 -7.48 -8.91
C ASP A 351 19.86 -8.07 -10.24
N PHE A 352 19.12 -7.85 -11.33
CA PHE A 352 19.41 -8.40 -12.65
C PHE A 352 20.16 -7.43 -13.59
N GLY A 353 20.29 -6.14 -13.22
CA GLY A 353 20.82 -5.05 -14.06
C GLY A 353 21.96 -4.29 -13.39
N LYS A 354 22.98 -5.01 -12.89
CA LYS A 354 24.13 -4.45 -12.15
C LYS A 354 25.18 -3.78 -13.04
N VAL A 355 24.76 -2.80 -13.85
CA VAL A 355 25.67 -2.06 -14.74
C VAL A 355 26.22 -0.82 -14.04
N THR A 356 27.54 -0.65 -14.07
CA THR A 356 28.21 0.59 -13.67
C THR A 356 28.79 1.34 -14.86
N TYR A 357 28.93 2.66 -14.73
CA TYR A 357 29.53 3.53 -15.73
C TYR A 357 30.79 4.17 -15.16
N GLU A 358 31.94 3.89 -15.76
CA GLU A 358 33.23 4.40 -15.30
C GLU A 358 33.79 5.43 -16.27
N GLY A 359 34.29 6.55 -15.75
CA GLY A 359 34.93 7.57 -16.57
C GLY A 359 35.43 8.75 -15.76
N VAL A 360 35.69 9.87 -16.44
CA VAL A 360 36.19 11.10 -15.82
C VAL A 360 35.17 12.22 -15.98
N TYR A 361 35.02 13.02 -14.92
CA TYR A 361 34.32 14.29 -14.94
C TYR A 361 35.33 15.45 -14.87
N ASN A 362 35.03 16.53 -15.56
CA ASN A 362 35.66 17.83 -15.43
C ASN A 362 34.57 18.89 -15.22
N ASN A 363 34.46 19.41 -14.00
CA ASN A 363 33.45 20.42 -13.61
C ASN A 363 32.02 20.04 -14.04
N GLN A 364 31.51 18.90 -13.55
CA GLN A 364 30.17 18.35 -13.85
C GLN A 364 29.98 17.81 -15.28
N LYS A 365 30.94 18.02 -16.19
CA LYS A 365 30.88 17.53 -17.57
C LYS A 365 31.65 16.21 -17.70
N LYS A 366 31.05 15.20 -18.31
CA LYS A 366 31.75 13.95 -18.66
C LYS A 366 32.85 14.26 -19.69
N GLU A 367 34.04 13.70 -19.48
CA GLU A 367 35.22 13.95 -20.31
C GLU A 367 35.96 12.63 -20.58
N GLY A 368 36.54 12.50 -21.77
CA GLY A 368 37.36 11.36 -22.15
C GLY A 368 36.58 10.06 -22.30
N LYS A 369 37.28 8.92 -22.16
CA LYS A 369 36.70 7.58 -22.34
C LYS A 369 35.83 7.21 -21.15
N TRP A 370 34.60 6.80 -21.45
CA TRP A 370 33.64 6.22 -20.52
C TRP A 370 33.37 4.77 -20.89
N GLN A 371 33.27 3.89 -19.90
CA GLN A 371 33.10 2.45 -20.06
C GLN A 371 31.87 1.98 -19.28
N TYR A 372 31.11 1.04 -19.84
CA TYR A 372 30.00 0.40 -19.16
C TYR A 372 30.43 -0.98 -18.72
N ILE A 373 30.31 -1.27 -17.43
CA ILE A 373 30.80 -2.51 -16.84
C ILE A 373 29.62 -3.31 -16.30
N TYR A 374 29.59 -4.58 -16.66
CA TYR A 374 28.61 -5.55 -16.21
C TYR A 374 29.29 -6.88 -15.91
N ASN A 375 29.06 -7.43 -14.72
CA ASN A 375 29.75 -8.64 -14.25
C ASN A 375 31.28 -8.57 -14.44
N LYS A 376 31.88 -7.39 -14.14
CA LYS A 376 33.31 -7.07 -14.30
C LYS A 376 33.83 -7.02 -15.75
N ASN A 377 32.96 -7.15 -16.74
CA ASN A 377 33.32 -7.04 -18.16
C ASN A 377 32.89 -5.69 -18.73
N VAL A 378 33.72 -5.10 -19.60
CA VAL A 378 33.35 -3.90 -20.35
C VAL A 378 32.40 -4.30 -21.48
N ILE A 379 31.15 -3.87 -21.39
CA ILE A 379 30.07 -4.19 -22.35
C ILE A 379 29.71 -3.02 -23.26
N GLY A 380 30.20 -1.81 -22.97
CA GLY A 380 29.94 -0.64 -23.80
C GLY A 380 30.67 0.61 -23.37
N GLY A 381 30.20 1.77 -23.83
CA GLY A 381 30.80 3.09 -23.58
C GLY A 381 31.27 3.80 -24.85
N GLY A 382 32.03 4.87 -24.69
CA GLY A 382 32.50 5.73 -25.77
C GLY A 382 33.31 6.92 -25.24
N VAL A 383 33.43 7.99 -26.02
CA VAL A 383 34.21 9.19 -25.65
C VAL A 383 33.30 10.41 -25.51
N TYR A 384 33.44 11.10 -24.39
CA TYR A 384 32.85 12.42 -24.19
C TYR A 384 33.89 13.52 -24.45
N SER A 385 33.44 14.65 -24.99
CA SER A 385 34.19 15.91 -25.06
C SER A 385 33.30 17.02 -24.56
N PHE A 386 33.68 17.70 -23.48
CA PHE A 386 32.89 18.76 -22.85
C PHE A 386 31.44 18.34 -22.50
N GLY A 387 31.26 17.10 -22.05
CA GLY A 387 29.95 16.54 -21.70
C GLY A 387 29.11 16.07 -22.90
N ILE A 388 29.63 16.19 -24.11
CA ILE A 388 28.96 15.81 -25.36
C ILE A 388 29.54 14.49 -25.87
N LYS A 389 28.69 13.52 -26.22
CA LYS A 389 29.12 12.26 -26.84
C LYS A 389 29.72 12.52 -28.22
N ASN A 390 30.90 11.97 -28.49
CA ASN A 390 31.58 12.03 -29.78
C ASN A 390 32.25 10.69 -30.12
N GLY A 391 32.40 10.40 -31.41
CA GLY A 391 33.08 9.21 -31.93
C GLY A 391 32.26 7.93 -31.79
N ASN A 392 32.93 6.78 -31.73
CA ASN A 392 32.26 5.49 -31.64
C ASN A 392 31.69 5.23 -30.23
N TRP A 393 30.45 4.75 -30.18
CA TRP A 393 29.71 4.47 -28.96
C TRP A 393 29.03 3.10 -29.01
N ILE A 394 28.94 2.47 -27.84
CA ILE A 394 28.06 1.33 -27.56
C ILE A 394 27.16 1.73 -26.40
N GLU A 395 25.86 1.90 -26.69
CA GLU A 395 24.80 2.19 -25.71
C GLU A 395 24.12 0.91 -25.26
N LEU A 396 23.56 0.90 -24.04
CA LEU A 396 22.77 -0.22 -23.56
C LEU A 396 21.29 0.13 -23.64
N HIS A 397 20.45 -0.89 -23.84
CA HIS A 397 19.02 -0.74 -23.70
C HIS A 397 18.62 -0.37 -22.26
N GLU A 398 17.51 0.34 -22.09
CA GLU A 398 17.05 0.79 -20.76
C GLU A 398 16.78 -0.37 -19.79
N TYR A 399 16.33 -1.51 -20.34
CA TYR A 399 16.08 -2.76 -19.61
C TYR A 399 17.25 -3.76 -19.67
N PHE A 400 18.47 -3.27 -19.91
CA PHE A 400 19.65 -4.14 -19.97
C PHE A 400 19.77 -4.98 -18.68
N SER A 401 19.76 -6.30 -18.85
CA SER A 401 19.78 -7.28 -17.76
C SER A 401 20.25 -8.65 -18.25
N ASP A 402 20.38 -9.63 -17.35
CA ASP A 402 20.65 -11.03 -17.72
C ASP A 402 19.67 -11.58 -18.77
N THR A 403 18.41 -11.10 -18.75
CA THR A 403 17.35 -11.55 -19.66
C THR A 403 17.19 -10.71 -20.93
N CYS A 404 17.84 -9.54 -21.00
CA CYS A 404 17.77 -8.62 -22.12
C CYS A 404 19.14 -7.94 -22.29
N GLN A 405 20.02 -8.56 -23.08
CA GLN A 405 21.37 -8.04 -23.35
C GLN A 405 21.41 -7.28 -24.69
N VAL A 406 20.56 -6.26 -24.82
CA VAL A 406 20.48 -5.42 -26.02
C VAL A 406 21.41 -4.20 -25.87
N SER A 407 22.21 -3.95 -26.89
CA SER A 407 23.05 -2.75 -27.02
C SER A 407 22.94 -2.13 -28.40
N TYR A 408 23.34 -0.87 -28.54
CA TYR A 408 23.32 -0.11 -29.79
C TYR A 408 24.70 0.44 -30.07
N LYS A 409 25.28 0.09 -31.22
CA LYS A 409 26.64 0.50 -31.62
C LYS A 409 26.58 1.45 -32.80
N GLY A 410 27.20 2.62 -32.69
CA GLY A 410 27.25 3.59 -33.78
C GLY A 410 28.19 4.74 -33.50
N GLU A 411 28.08 5.81 -34.28
CA GLU A 411 28.90 7.02 -34.15
C GLU A 411 28.05 8.20 -33.65
N TYR A 412 28.63 9.01 -32.77
CA TYR A 412 28.12 10.31 -32.35
C TYR A 412 28.96 11.44 -32.95
N LYS A 413 28.29 12.50 -33.41
CA LYS A 413 28.93 13.75 -33.84
C LYS A 413 28.22 14.93 -33.19
N ASN A 414 28.93 15.67 -32.32
CA ASN A 414 28.39 16.79 -31.56
C ASN A 414 27.14 16.40 -30.74
N GLY A 415 27.15 15.21 -30.14
CA GLY A 415 26.07 14.74 -29.27
C GLY A 415 24.87 14.14 -30.00
N LYS A 416 24.86 14.15 -31.35
CA LYS A 416 23.82 13.55 -32.18
C LYS A 416 24.26 12.21 -32.75
N LYS A 417 23.37 11.23 -32.79
CA LYS A 417 23.60 9.96 -33.51
C LYS A 417 23.82 10.26 -34.99
N PHE A 418 24.90 9.71 -35.55
CA PHE A 418 25.35 9.98 -36.91
C PHE A 418 25.52 8.66 -37.68
N LYS A 419 25.09 8.63 -38.95
CA LYS A 419 25.23 7.48 -39.86
C LYS A 419 24.67 6.18 -39.26
N LYS A 420 25.37 5.06 -39.46
CA LYS A 420 24.91 3.70 -39.17
C LYS A 420 24.94 3.42 -37.67
N TRP A 421 23.86 2.86 -37.17
CA TRP A 421 23.68 2.39 -35.81
C TRP A 421 23.17 0.95 -35.84
N ASP A 422 23.97 0.02 -35.33
CA ASP A 422 23.67 -1.40 -35.24
C ASP A 422 23.01 -1.74 -33.91
N THR A 423 21.95 -2.53 -33.93
CA THR A 423 21.31 -3.09 -32.74
C THR A 423 21.86 -4.50 -32.50
N ILE A 424 22.48 -4.71 -31.35
CA ILE A 424 23.19 -5.95 -31.00
C ILE A 424 22.46 -6.63 -29.84
N TYR A 425 22.15 -7.92 -29.99
CA TYR A 425 21.58 -8.75 -28.95
C TYR A 425 22.43 -10.01 -28.77
N GLN A 426 22.90 -10.27 -27.55
CA GLN A 426 23.78 -11.41 -27.25
C GLN A 426 24.93 -11.52 -28.26
N TYR A 427 25.61 -10.39 -28.53
CA TYR A 427 26.73 -10.26 -29.46
C TYR A 427 26.40 -10.37 -30.97
N ASN A 428 25.15 -10.62 -31.35
CA ASN A 428 24.72 -10.70 -32.74
C ASN A 428 24.05 -9.39 -33.19
N ILE A 429 24.38 -8.88 -34.37
CA ILE A 429 23.65 -7.75 -34.97
C ILE A 429 22.29 -8.25 -35.44
N ILE A 430 21.24 -7.79 -34.78
CA ILE A 430 19.85 -8.19 -35.06
C ILE A 430 19.04 -7.07 -35.74
N GLY A 431 19.60 -5.86 -35.82
CA GLY A 431 18.89 -4.74 -36.44
C GLY A 431 19.71 -3.45 -36.46
N GLY A 432 19.01 -2.31 -36.49
CA GLY A 432 19.63 -0.99 -36.62
C GLY A 432 19.23 -0.26 -37.90
N GLY A 433 19.89 0.86 -38.19
CA GLY A 433 19.64 1.67 -39.38
C GLY A 433 20.54 2.89 -39.43
N GLN A 434 20.10 3.97 -40.09
CA GLN A 434 20.92 5.18 -40.27
C GLN A 434 20.24 6.45 -39.77
N TYR A 435 21.04 7.37 -39.23
CA TYR A 435 20.64 8.74 -38.89
C TYR A 435 21.25 9.75 -39.85
N ASP A 436 20.50 10.80 -40.18
CA ASP A 436 21.02 11.97 -40.90
C ASP A 436 21.75 12.95 -39.95
N GLU A 437 22.18 14.09 -40.50
CA GLU A 437 22.90 15.15 -39.77
C GLU A 437 22.06 15.83 -38.67
N ASN A 438 20.73 15.67 -38.74
CA ASN A 438 19.79 16.21 -37.78
C ASN A 438 19.32 15.17 -36.76
N GLU A 439 19.93 13.98 -36.73
CA GLU A 439 19.54 12.84 -35.87
C GLU A 439 18.18 12.23 -36.24
N TYR A 440 17.67 12.50 -37.43
CA TYR A 440 16.47 11.81 -37.90
C TYR A 440 16.81 10.44 -38.45
N LYS A 441 15.99 9.44 -38.12
CA LYS A 441 16.07 8.12 -38.75
C LYS A 441 15.81 8.27 -40.26
N THR A 442 16.64 7.61 -41.06
CA THR A 442 16.57 7.57 -42.52
C THR A 442 16.91 6.18 -43.04
N GLY A 443 16.37 5.82 -44.20
CA GLY A 443 16.70 4.58 -44.90
C GLY A 443 16.04 3.36 -44.26
N LYS A 444 16.61 2.17 -44.50
CA LYS A 444 16.10 0.92 -43.93
C LYS A 444 16.44 0.82 -42.44
N TRP A 445 15.47 0.37 -41.66
CA TRP A 445 15.59 0.21 -40.22
C TRP A 445 14.98 -1.11 -39.76
N ILE A 446 15.64 -1.73 -38.79
CA ILE A 446 15.09 -2.79 -37.96
C ILE A 446 15.04 -2.28 -36.51
N VAL A 447 13.85 -2.21 -35.94
CA VAL A 447 13.55 -1.67 -34.61
C VAL A 447 13.05 -2.80 -33.71
N LEU A 448 13.44 -2.81 -32.43
CA LEU A 448 12.97 -3.81 -31.47
C LEU A 448 11.64 -3.40 -30.86
N ASN A 449 10.80 -4.38 -30.50
CA ASN A 449 9.66 -4.15 -29.63
C ASN A 449 10.11 -3.75 -28.22
N GLU A 450 9.30 -2.99 -27.49
CA GLU A 450 9.61 -2.53 -26.12
C GLU A 450 9.92 -3.68 -25.15
N ASN A 451 9.25 -4.82 -25.33
CA ASN A 451 9.42 -6.02 -24.51
C ASN A 451 10.47 -6.98 -25.07
N PHE A 452 11.36 -6.53 -25.95
CA PHE A 452 12.36 -7.39 -26.56
C PHE A 452 13.31 -7.98 -25.50
N GLY A 453 13.49 -9.30 -25.54
CA GLY A 453 14.38 -10.05 -24.63
C GLY A 453 14.31 -11.55 -24.88
N ASN A 454 14.77 -12.35 -23.92
CA ASN A 454 14.78 -13.82 -24.05
C ASN A 454 13.38 -14.42 -24.33
N LEU A 455 12.32 -13.81 -23.79
CA LEU A 455 10.94 -14.32 -23.91
C LEU A 455 10.17 -13.75 -25.12
N SER A 456 10.63 -12.65 -25.71
CA SER A 456 9.95 -12.00 -26.84
C SER A 456 10.99 -11.40 -27.78
N GLN A 457 11.07 -11.94 -28.99
CA GLN A 457 12.04 -11.49 -30.01
C GLN A 457 11.30 -10.87 -31.20
N VAL A 458 10.46 -9.87 -30.91
CA VAL A 458 9.69 -9.15 -31.92
C VAL A 458 10.47 -7.95 -32.44
N ILE A 459 10.61 -7.86 -33.76
CA ILE A 459 11.26 -6.74 -34.45
C ILE A 459 10.37 -6.18 -35.56
N TRP A 460 10.57 -4.92 -35.91
CA TRP A 460 9.90 -4.23 -37.00
C TRP A 460 10.92 -3.81 -38.04
N SER A 461 10.71 -4.16 -39.30
CA SER A 461 11.60 -3.80 -40.41
C SER A 461 10.86 -2.92 -41.41
N GLY A 462 11.44 -1.79 -41.80
CA GLY A 462 10.85 -0.91 -42.79
C GLY A 462 11.76 0.26 -43.15
N GLN A 463 11.20 1.33 -43.68
CA GLN A 463 11.95 2.53 -44.04
C GLN A 463 11.53 3.74 -43.22
N TYR A 464 12.51 4.60 -42.91
CA TYR A 464 12.29 5.93 -42.38
C TYR A 464 12.68 7.02 -43.39
N LYS A 465 11.99 8.15 -43.32
CA LYS A 465 12.36 9.40 -44.00
C LYS A 465 12.12 10.57 -43.06
N LYS A 466 13.19 11.29 -42.70
CA LYS A 466 13.14 12.42 -41.75
C LYS A 466 12.45 12.05 -40.42
N GLY A 467 12.71 10.85 -39.90
CA GLY A 467 12.15 10.39 -38.63
C GLY A 467 10.75 9.77 -38.72
N CYS A 468 10.03 9.92 -39.83
CA CYS A 468 8.74 9.27 -40.05
C CYS A 468 8.92 7.89 -40.68
N LYS A 469 8.15 6.89 -40.21
CA LYS A 469 8.03 5.58 -40.87
C LYS A 469 7.35 5.77 -42.23
N ILE A 470 7.87 5.19 -43.30
CA ILE A 470 7.28 5.28 -44.64
C ILE A 470 7.26 3.90 -45.32
N GLY A 471 6.34 3.72 -46.26
CA GLY A 471 6.26 2.52 -47.07
C GLY A 471 5.90 1.27 -46.26
N LYS A 472 6.26 0.10 -46.77
CA LYS A 472 5.98 -1.19 -46.13
C LYS A 472 6.82 -1.40 -44.88
N TRP A 473 6.17 -1.83 -43.81
CA TRP A 473 6.74 -2.21 -42.53
C TRP A 473 6.31 -3.62 -42.17
N ASP A 474 7.26 -4.52 -42.01
CA ASP A 474 7.05 -5.93 -41.66
C ASP A 474 7.36 -6.16 -40.17
N ILE A 475 6.51 -6.92 -39.49
CA ILE A 475 6.69 -7.35 -38.09
C ILE A 475 7.22 -8.79 -38.12
N PHE A 476 8.34 -9.03 -37.45
CA PHE A 476 8.93 -10.36 -37.34
C PHE A 476 8.89 -10.86 -35.90
N TYR A 477 8.68 -12.16 -35.71
CA TYR A 477 8.93 -12.87 -34.46
C TYR A 477 9.84 -14.07 -34.76
N LYS A 478 11.00 -14.14 -34.11
CA LYS A 478 12.01 -15.18 -34.37
C LYS A 478 12.29 -15.39 -35.87
N TYR A 479 12.44 -14.28 -36.61
CA TYR A 479 12.72 -14.22 -38.05
C TYR A 479 11.56 -14.58 -39.00
N GLU A 480 10.38 -14.91 -38.49
CA GLU A 480 9.18 -15.11 -39.33
C GLU A 480 8.35 -13.84 -39.39
N ILE A 481 7.86 -13.47 -40.58
CA ILE A 481 6.93 -12.35 -40.73
C ILE A 481 5.59 -12.76 -40.12
N ILE A 482 5.19 -12.06 -39.08
CA ILE A 482 3.95 -12.28 -38.34
C ILE A 482 2.91 -11.17 -38.55
N GLY A 483 3.31 -10.07 -39.21
CA GLY A 483 2.40 -8.99 -39.55
C GLY A 483 3.10 -7.82 -40.23
N GLY A 484 2.44 -6.66 -40.26
CA GLY A 484 2.97 -5.47 -40.94
C GLY A 484 1.90 -4.69 -41.68
N GLY A 485 2.29 -3.61 -42.33
CA GLY A 485 1.42 -2.79 -43.17
C GLY A 485 2.17 -1.64 -43.83
N ILE A 486 1.46 -0.64 -44.32
CA ILE A 486 2.05 0.47 -45.08
C ILE A 486 1.85 1.78 -44.32
N TYR A 487 2.88 2.62 -44.30
CA TYR A 487 2.78 4.03 -43.93
C TYR A 487 2.86 4.91 -45.18
N ASP A 488 2.13 6.02 -45.19
CA ASP A 488 2.33 7.06 -46.19
C ASP A 488 3.59 7.90 -45.93
N TYR A 489 3.76 8.99 -46.70
CA TYR A 489 4.93 9.88 -46.60
C TYR A 489 4.94 10.76 -45.34
N ASN A 490 3.82 10.86 -44.62
CA ASN A 490 3.69 11.60 -43.37
C ASN A 490 3.87 10.71 -42.14
N GLY A 491 3.99 9.39 -42.32
CA GLY A 491 4.05 8.42 -41.23
C GLY A 491 2.69 8.00 -40.70
N ILE A 492 1.64 8.19 -41.49
CA ILE A 492 0.29 7.77 -41.15
C ILE A 492 0.04 6.37 -41.74
N GLN A 493 -0.58 5.48 -40.96
CA GLN A 493 -0.89 4.13 -41.41
C GLN A 493 -1.94 4.13 -42.52
N GLN A 494 -1.69 3.35 -43.57
CA GLN A 494 -2.54 3.19 -44.74
C GLN A 494 -2.61 1.73 -45.19
N GLY A 495 -3.67 1.36 -45.89
CA GLY A 495 -3.80 0.06 -46.53
C GLY A 495 -4.02 -1.08 -45.53
N GLN A 496 -3.73 -2.31 -45.95
CA GLN A 496 -3.95 -3.49 -45.11
C GLN A 496 -2.83 -3.63 -44.07
N TRP A 497 -3.22 -3.99 -42.86
CA TRP A 497 -2.37 -4.08 -41.68
C TRP A 497 -2.67 -5.34 -40.88
N ILE A 498 -1.61 -6.03 -40.47
CA ILE A 498 -1.65 -7.07 -39.45
C ILE A 498 -0.91 -6.53 -38.22
N GLU A 499 -1.65 -6.17 -37.17
CA GLU A 499 -1.11 -5.62 -35.94
C GLU A 499 -0.80 -6.71 -34.91
N LEU A 500 0.26 -6.50 -34.13
CA LEU A 500 0.58 -7.32 -32.98
C LEU A 500 0.11 -6.63 -31.69
N HIS A 501 -0.94 -7.15 -31.06
CA HIS A 501 -1.34 -6.80 -29.70
C HIS A 501 -1.19 -8.04 -28.79
N GLN A 502 -2.24 -8.39 -28.04
CA GLN A 502 -2.35 -9.71 -27.38
C GLN A 502 -2.59 -10.83 -28.42
N HIS A 503 -3.16 -10.44 -29.58
CA HIS A 503 -3.45 -11.27 -30.75
C HIS A 503 -3.07 -10.53 -32.02
N PHE A 504 -3.05 -11.25 -33.14
CA PHE A 504 -2.90 -10.62 -34.46
C PHE A 504 -4.24 -10.05 -34.91
N TRP A 505 -4.22 -8.84 -35.47
CA TRP A 505 -5.41 -8.18 -36.00
C TRP A 505 -5.16 -7.75 -37.44
N ASP A 506 -5.88 -8.34 -38.40
CA ASP A 506 -5.79 -8.04 -39.82
C ASP A 506 -6.94 -7.13 -40.25
N GLY A 507 -6.67 -5.95 -40.82
CA GLY A 507 -7.69 -5.06 -41.34
C GLY A 507 -7.13 -3.86 -42.09
N LEU A 508 -8.02 -2.93 -42.48
CA LEU A 508 -7.66 -1.77 -43.29
C LEU A 508 -7.48 -0.52 -42.42
N TYR A 509 -6.39 0.22 -42.68
CA TYR A 509 -6.21 1.60 -42.26
C TYR A 509 -6.43 2.56 -43.42
N LYS A 510 -7.05 3.71 -43.12
CA LYS A 510 -7.10 4.87 -44.00
C LYS A 510 -6.90 6.12 -43.17
N ASP A 511 -5.88 6.90 -43.51
CA ASP A 511 -5.50 8.14 -42.80
C ASP A 511 -5.29 7.92 -41.29
N GLY A 512 -4.72 6.77 -40.91
CA GLY A 512 -4.44 6.40 -39.53
C GLY A 512 -5.67 5.94 -38.74
N ILE A 513 -6.82 5.84 -39.40
CA ILE A 513 -8.08 5.38 -38.82
C ILE A 513 -8.36 3.96 -39.28
N LYS A 514 -8.72 3.06 -38.35
CA LYS A 514 -9.18 1.70 -38.68
C LYS A 514 -10.50 1.78 -39.42
N GLN A 515 -10.61 1.17 -40.59
CA GLN A 515 -11.82 1.13 -41.39
C GLN A 515 -12.08 -0.29 -41.90
N GLY A 516 -13.32 -0.59 -42.28
CA GLY A 516 -13.68 -1.87 -42.86
C GLY A 516 -13.67 -3.03 -41.85
N TYR A 517 -13.63 -4.26 -42.35
CA TYR A 517 -13.55 -5.44 -41.51
C TYR A 517 -12.14 -5.64 -40.95
N TRP A 518 -12.09 -5.97 -39.67
CA TRP A 518 -10.91 -6.28 -38.90
C TRP A 518 -11.07 -7.65 -38.27
N GLU A 519 -10.15 -8.55 -38.54
CA GLU A 519 -10.19 -9.95 -38.13
C GLU A 519 -9.13 -10.24 -37.08
N MET A 520 -9.50 -10.95 -36.03
CA MET A 520 -8.57 -11.44 -35.02
C MET A 520 -8.04 -12.81 -35.46
N ILE A 521 -6.72 -12.94 -35.56
CA ILE A 521 -6.04 -14.15 -36.03
C ILE A 521 -5.24 -14.75 -34.86
N GLN A 522 -5.41 -16.05 -34.64
CA GLN A 522 -4.62 -16.84 -33.70
C GLN A 522 -4.22 -18.16 -34.36
N TYR A 523 -2.92 -18.48 -34.38
CA TYR A 523 -2.37 -19.66 -35.07
C TYR A 523 -2.88 -19.78 -36.52
N ASN A 524 -2.82 -18.69 -37.28
CA ASN A 524 -3.32 -18.58 -38.66
C ASN A 524 -4.81 -18.88 -38.85
N THR A 525 -5.59 -18.95 -37.77
CA THR A 525 -7.04 -19.15 -37.81
C THR A 525 -7.73 -17.85 -37.43
N LYS A 526 -8.73 -17.46 -38.22
CA LYS A 526 -9.62 -16.34 -37.88
C LYS A 526 -10.52 -16.77 -36.71
N ILE A 527 -10.35 -16.13 -35.57
CA ILE A 527 -11.06 -16.47 -34.33
C ILE A 527 -12.06 -15.39 -33.90
N GLY A 528 -11.99 -14.20 -34.50
CA GLY A 528 -12.93 -13.13 -34.22
C GLY A 528 -12.75 -11.93 -35.13
N GLY A 529 -13.32 -10.79 -34.76
CA GLY A 529 -13.29 -9.58 -35.57
C GLY A 529 -14.62 -8.85 -35.68
N GLY A 530 -14.67 -7.76 -36.45
CA GLY A 530 -15.87 -7.01 -36.78
C GLY A 530 -15.56 -5.81 -37.68
N PHE A 531 -16.51 -4.90 -37.85
CA PHE A 531 -16.38 -3.77 -38.78
C PHE A 531 -16.12 -2.44 -38.06
N TYR A 532 -15.23 -1.61 -38.63
CA TYR A 532 -15.06 -0.21 -38.29
C TYR A 532 -15.58 0.70 -39.42
N ASP A 533 -16.29 1.77 -39.07
CA ASP A 533 -16.74 2.77 -40.04
C ASP A 533 -15.63 3.75 -40.48
N LEU A 534 -16.01 4.78 -41.24
CA LEU A 534 -15.08 5.76 -41.80
C LEU A 534 -14.39 6.65 -40.76
N ILE A 535 -14.95 6.75 -39.55
CA ILE A 535 -14.37 7.54 -38.46
C ILE A 535 -13.72 6.66 -37.38
N GLY A 536 -13.62 5.34 -37.62
CA GLY A 536 -12.93 4.40 -36.75
C GLY A 536 -13.77 3.89 -35.59
N MET A 537 -15.09 4.03 -35.64
CA MET A 537 -15.98 3.46 -34.63
C MET A 537 -16.38 2.03 -35.01
N LYS A 538 -16.47 1.15 -34.02
CA LYS A 538 -16.95 -0.22 -34.24
C LYS A 538 -18.44 -0.18 -34.60
N GLN A 539 -18.82 -0.91 -35.65
CA GLN A 539 -20.20 -1.07 -36.10
C GLN A 539 -20.51 -2.55 -36.38
N GLY A 540 -21.79 -2.90 -36.40
CA GLY A 540 -22.28 -4.21 -36.84
C GLY A 540 -21.84 -5.35 -35.93
N LYS A 541 -21.83 -6.59 -36.45
CA LYS A 541 -21.48 -7.78 -35.66
C LYS A 541 -19.99 -7.86 -35.35
N TRP A 542 -19.69 -8.28 -34.13
CA TRP A 542 -18.35 -8.45 -33.58
C TRP A 542 -18.22 -9.77 -32.83
N ILE A 543 -17.05 -10.39 -32.94
CA ILE A 543 -16.60 -11.53 -32.15
C ILE A 543 -15.33 -11.10 -31.41
N GLU A 544 -15.40 -11.01 -30.08
CA GLU A 544 -14.31 -10.57 -29.22
C GLU A 544 -13.80 -11.72 -28.35
N LEU A 545 -12.49 -11.89 -28.24
CA LEU A 545 -11.91 -12.82 -27.27
C LEU A 545 -11.76 -12.12 -25.91
N HIS A 546 -12.21 -12.76 -24.83
CA HIS A 546 -12.17 -12.16 -23.50
C HIS A 546 -10.73 -12.11 -22.94
N GLN A 547 -10.21 -10.92 -22.65
CA GLN A 547 -8.80 -10.69 -22.26
C GLN A 547 -8.30 -11.54 -21.08
N LYS A 548 -9.13 -11.77 -20.06
CA LYS A 548 -8.75 -12.60 -18.90
C LYS A 548 -8.75 -14.12 -19.17
N PHE A 549 -9.34 -14.56 -20.27
CA PHE A 549 -9.60 -15.98 -20.56
C PHE A 549 -8.97 -16.42 -21.89
N ILE A 550 -7.85 -15.81 -22.28
CA ILE A 550 -7.13 -16.12 -23.52
C ILE A 550 -6.78 -17.61 -23.65
N LYS A 551 -6.39 -18.27 -22.55
CA LYS A 551 -6.06 -19.71 -22.56
C LYS A 551 -7.25 -20.62 -22.83
N ASN A 552 -8.46 -20.08 -22.74
CA ASN A 552 -9.70 -20.84 -22.60
C ASN A 552 -10.69 -20.57 -23.75
N ASN A 553 -10.31 -19.80 -24.78
CA ASN A 553 -11.15 -19.58 -25.97
C ASN A 553 -12.58 -19.06 -25.65
N LEU A 554 -12.72 -18.14 -24.70
CA LEU A 554 -14.01 -17.49 -24.40
C LEU A 554 -14.28 -16.33 -25.37
N PHE A 555 -15.22 -16.52 -26.29
CA PHE A 555 -15.66 -15.54 -27.27
C PHE A 555 -16.92 -14.81 -26.82
N LEU A 556 -17.01 -13.51 -27.10
CA LEU A 556 -18.19 -12.68 -26.94
C LEU A 556 -18.66 -12.25 -28.33
N ILE A 557 -19.85 -12.65 -28.73
CA ILE A 557 -20.41 -12.39 -30.05
C ILE A 557 -21.62 -11.48 -29.91
N GLY A 558 -21.60 -10.30 -30.51
CA GLY A 558 -22.75 -9.41 -30.52
C GLY A 558 -22.60 -8.30 -31.53
N SER A 559 -23.31 -7.18 -31.36
CA SER A 559 -23.17 -6.03 -32.28
C SER A 559 -22.67 -4.78 -31.59
N TYR A 560 -22.11 -3.85 -32.36
CA TYR A 560 -21.75 -2.51 -31.96
C TYR A 560 -22.52 -1.47 -32.79
N ILE A 561 -22.84 -0.33 -32.16
CA ILE A 561 -23.26 0.91 -32.81
C ILE A 561 -22.42 2.05 -32.20
N ASP A 562 -21.65 2.75 -33.02
CA ASP A 562 -20.76 3.84 -32.61
C ASP A 562 -19.82 3.45 -31.45
N SER A 563 -19.21 2.27 -31.56
CA SER A 563 -18.35 1.68 -30.50
C SER A 563 -19.04 1.35 -29.17
N ARG A 564 -20.38 1.41 -29.09
CA ARG A 564 -21.17 0.91 -27.95
C ARG A 564 -21.75 -0.46 -28.27
N LYS A 565 -21.70 -1.40 -27.32
CA LYS A 565 -22.31 -2.73 -27.49
C LYS A 565 -23.82 -2.58 -27.65
N TYR A 566 -24.42 -3.28 -28.59
CA TYR A 566 -25.84 -3.16 -28.92
C TYR A 566 -26.45 -4.52 -29.22
N GLY A 567 -27.71 -4.72 -28.83
CA GLY A 567 -28.49 -5.91 -29.10
C GLY A 567 -28.03 -7.13 -28.29
N ASN A 568 -28.33 -8.33 -28.80
CA ASN A 568 -27.95 -9.59 -28.16
C ASN A 568 -26.44 -9.84 -28.26
N TRP A 569 -25.87 -10.28 -27.15
CA TRP A 569 -24.47 -10.67 -26.98
C TRP A 569 -24.38 -12.04 -26.34
N ASP A 570 -23.75 -12.99 -27.03
CA ASP A 570 -23.53 -14.36 -26.63
C ASP A 570 -22.10 -14.57 -26.13
N ALA A 571 -21.92 -15.28 -25.03
CA ALA A 571 -20.64 -15.72 -24.50
C ALA A 571 -20.46 -17.23 -24.79
N ILE A 572 -19.50 -17.56 -25.65
CA ILE A 572 -19.26 -18.93 -26.12
C ILE A 572 -17.89 -19.40 -25.63
N LEU A 573 -17.88 -20.52 -24.92
CA LEU A 573 -16.67 -21.18 -24.41
C LEU A 573 -16.59 -22.59 -25.00
N ASP A 574 -15.50 -22.92 -25.68
CA ASP A 574 -15.29 -24.23 -26.32
C ASP A 574 -16.53 -24.68 -27.13
N GLN A 575 -17.05 -23.76 -27.97
CA GLN A 575 -18.24 -23.92 -28.82
C GLN A 575 -19.57 -24.11 -28.06
N LYS A 576 -19.58 -23.96 -26.73
CA LYS A 576 -20.80 -24.00 -25.91
C LYS A 576 -21.21 -22.60 -25.51
N LEU A 577 -22.48 -22.27 -25.75
CA LEU A 577 -23.07 -21.05 -25.21
C LEU A 577 -23.11 -21.17 -23.68
N ILE A 578 -22.31 -20.35 -22.99
CA ILE A 578 -22.24 -20.33 -21.52
C ILE A 578 -22.86 -19.07 -20.92
N GLY A 579 -23.11 -18.05 -21.73
CA GLY A 579 -23.93 -16.93 -21.34
C GLY A 579 -24.48 -16.15 -22.52
N CYS A 580 -25.47 -15.30 -22.29
CA CYS A 580 -26.03 -14.39 -23.27
C CYS A 580 -26.68 -13.20 -22.57
N GLY A 581 -26.93 -12.10 -23.27
CA GLY A 581 -27.73 -11.00 -22.77
C GLY A 581 -27.86 -9.85 -23.76
N PHE A 582 -28.73 -8.88 -23.45
CA PHE A 582 -29.06 -7.77 -24.36
C PHE A 582 -28.45 -6.45 -23.90
N TYR A 583 -27.92 -5.65 -24.82
CA TYR A 583 -27.53 -4.25 -24.60
C TYR A 583 -28.51 -3.30 -25.31
N ASP A 584 -28.91 -2.24 -24.62
CA ASP A 584 -29.76 -1.19 -25.18
C ASP A 584 -29.00 -0.20 -26.10
N ASP A 585 -29.71 0.79 -26.66
CA ASP A 585 -29.16 1.83 -27.55
C ASP A 585 -28.06 2.70 -26.90
N ASN A 586 -27.97 2.70 -25.57
CA ASN A 586 -26.95 3.43 -24.82
C ASN A 586 -25.73 2.57 -24.49
N GLY A 587 -25.74 1.29 -24.87
CA GLY A 587 -24.69 0.33 -24.53
C GLY A 587 -24.74 -0.19 -23.11
N LEU A 588 -25.91 -0.10 -22.46
CA LEU A 588 -26.12 -0.61 -21.10
C LEU A 588 -26.78 -1.99 -21.16
N LYS A 589 -26.39 -2.89 -20.26
CA LYS A 589 -27.03 -4.21 -20.12
C LYS A 589 -28.52 -4.04 -19.80
N ASN A 590 -29.39 -4.73 -20.51
CA ASN A 590 -30.84 -4.74 -20.29
C ASN A 590 -31.40 -6.17 -20.51
N GLU A 591 -32.63 -6.41 -20.08
CA GLU A 591 -33.33 -7.70 -20.17
C GLU A 591 -32.61 -8.88 -19.49
N ASN A 592 -32.92 -10.12 -19.88
CA ASN A 592 -32.36 -11.31 -19.26
C ASN A 592 -30.89 -11.50 -19.66
N TRP A 593 -30.06 -11.84 -18.68
CA TRP A 593 -28.63 -12.03 -18.79
C TRP A 593 -28.20 -13.30 -18.08
N ILE A 594 -27.25 -14.00 -18.69
CA ILE A 594 -26.42 -15.02 -18.05
C ILE A 594 -25.02 -14.42 -17.88
N ASP A 595 -24.76 -13.86 -16.70
CA ASP A 595 -23.43 -13.37 -16.34
C ASP A 595 -22.53 -14.53 -15.92
N LEU A 596 -21.25 -14.45 -16.29
CA LEU A 596 -20.22 -15.38 -15.85
C LEU A 596 -19.52 -14.80 -14.60
N HIS A 597 -19.32 -15.61 -13.56
CA HIS A 597 -18.49 -15.21 -12.42
C HIS A 597 -17.04 -15.00 -12.87
N ASP A 598 -16.30 -14.04 -12.32
CA ASP A 598 -14.84 -13.94 -12.54
C ASP A 598 -14.17 -14.59 -11.32
N PRO A 599 -13.61 -15.83 -11.36
CA PRO A 599 -13.09 -16.59 -12.51
C PRO A 599 -13.94 -17.83 -12.85
N PHE A 600 -14.80 -17.73 -13.85
CA PHE A 600 -15.71 -18.80 -14.30
C PHE A 600 -14.95 -20.09 -14.59
N MET A 601 -13.77 -19.98 -15.18
CA MET A 601 -12.98 -21.13 -15.61
C MET A 601 -12.41 -21.96 -14.44
N ASN A 602 -12.28 -21.37 -13.24
CA ASN A 602 -11.90 -22.13 -12.06
C ASN A 602 -13.11 -22.70 -11.31
N THR A 603 -14.30 -22.14 -11.55
CA THR A 603 -15.43 -22.32 -10.65
C THR A 603 -16.68 -22.85 -11.30
N GLY A 604 -16.84 -22.80 -12.62
CA GLY A 604 -18.04 -23.21 -13.37
C GLY A 604 -19.32 -22.44 -13.03
N ILE A 605 -19.23 -21.24 -12.42
CA ILE A 605 -20.39 -20.52 -11.86
C ILE A 605 -20.98 -19.48 -12.83
N SER A 606 -22.23 -19.64 -13.23
CA SER A 606 -22.98 -18.60 -13.95
C SER A 606 -24.13 -18.04 -13.12
N TYR A 607 -24.58 -16.84 -13.48
CA TYR A 607 -25.68 -16.13 -12.84
C TYR A 607 -26.71 -15.74 -13.89
N LEU A 608 -27.93 -16.26 -13.78
CA LEU A 608 -29.05 -15.88 -14.64
C LEU A 608 -29.94 -14.87 -13.93
N GLY A 609 -30.16 -13.70 -14.50
CA GLY A 609 -31.13 -12.73 -13.99
C GLY A 609 -31.38 -11.60 -14.96
N ARG A 610 -32.12 -10.56 -14.55
CA ARG A 610 -32.45 -9.44 -15.42
C ARG A 610 -31.58 -8.22 -15.13
N TYR A 611 -31.18 -7.49 -16.16
CA TYR A 611 -30.69 -6.13 -16.08
C TYR A 611 -31.75 -5.12 -16.54
N ASN A 612 -31.65 -3.89 -16.06
CA ASN A 612 -32.41 -2.74 -16.54
C ASN A 612 -31.50 -1.51 -16.47
N ASN A 613 -31.22 -0.89 -17.62
CA ASN A 613 -30.32 0.25 -17.77
C ASN A 613 -28.96 0.06 -17.05
N GLY A 614 -28.34 -1.11 -17.24
CA GLY A 614 -27.03 -1.46 -16.69
C GLY A 614 -27.04 -1.95 -15.24
N LYS A 615 -28.20 -2.00 -14.58
CA LYS A 615 -28.35 -2.45 -13.18
C LYS A 615 -29.03 -3.81 -13.08
N LYS A 616 -28.54 -4.68 -12.19
CA LYS A 616 -29.20 -5.97 -11.88
C LYS A 616 -30.56 -5.72 -11.22
N GLN A 617 -31.62 -6.36 -11.69
CA GLN A 617 -32.97 -6.26 -11.12
C GLN A 617 -33.64 -7.64 -11.06
N GLY A 618 -34.59 -7.78 -10.14
CA GLY A 618 -35.41 -8.97 -10.03
C GLY A 618 -34.67 -10.18 -9.46
N LYS A 619 -35.20 -11.37 -9.73
CA LYS A 619 -34.62 -12.64 -9.27
C LYS A 619 -33.38 -12.98 -10.10
N TRP A 620 -32.31 -13.37 -9.41
CA TRP A 620 -31.05 -13.82 -9.97
C TRP A 620 -30.73 -15.21 -9.43
N ASN A 621 -30.55 -16.19 -10.31
CA ASN A 621 -30.26 -17.58 -9.97
C ASN A 621 -28.76 -17.86 -10.22
N THR A 622 -28.11 -18.58 -9.32
CA THR A 622 -26.70 -18.99 -9.45
C THR A 622 -26.63 -20.46 -9.84
N PHE A 623 -25.87 -20.78 -10.88
CA PHE A 623 -25.68 -22.13 -11.41
C PHE A 623 -24.23 -22.55 -11.28
N PHE A 624 -24.00 -23.84 -11.04
CA PHE A 624 -22.70 -24.49 -11.19
C PHE A 624 -22.88 -25.74 -12.05
N GLN A 625 -22.13 -25.87 -13.15
CA GLN A 625 -22.26 -27.00 -14.08
C GLN A 625 -23.73 -27.27 -14.48
N ASN A 626 -24.47 -26.21 -14.80
CA ASN A 626 -25.91 -26.23 -15.14
C ASN A 626 -26.88 -26.63 -14.01
N LYS A 627 -26.40 -26.90 -12.79
CA LYS A 627 -27.25 -27.10 -11.61
C LYS A 627 -27.44 -25.78 -10.89
N GLN A 628 -28.69 -25.35 -10.67
CA GLN A 628 -28.97 -24.20 -9.82
C GLN A 628 -28.51 -24.52 -8.39
N ILE A 629 -27.53 -23.76 -7.89
CA ILE A 629 -26.97 -23.91 -6.54
C ILE A 629 -27.36 -22.77 -5.62
N GLY A 630 -27.88 -21.66 -6.15
CA GLY A 630 -28.26 -20.52 -5.33
C GLY A 630 -28.97 -19.41 -6.09
N GLY A 631 -28.87 -18.19 -5.56
CA GLY A 631 -29.52 -17.00 -6.10
C GLY A 631 -30.19 -16.13 -5.04
N GLY A 632 -30.71 -14.98 -5.46
CA GLY A 632 -31.48 -14.06 -4.62
C GLY A 632 -32.16 -12.99 -5.46
N TYR A 633 -32.53 -11.87 -4.85
CA TYR A 633 -33.25 -10.78 -5.53
C TYR A 633 -32.42 -9.48 -5.52
N TYR A 634 -32.43 -8.73 -6.62
CA TYR A 634 -31.93 -7.36 -6.68
C TYR A 634 -33.12 -6.40 -6.78
N GLY A 635 -33.12 -5.34 -5.97
CA GLY A 635 -34.09 -4.26 -6.07
C GLY A 635 -33.86 -3.36 -7.28
N ASP A 636 -34.81 -2.46 -7.55
CA ASP A 636 -34.79 -1.57 -8.74
C ASP A 636 -33.54 -0.67 -8.80
N ASN A 637 -32.95 -0.39 -7.64
CA ASN A 637 -31.73 0.41 -7.52
C ASN A 637 -30.45 -0.33 -7.93
N GLY A 638 -30.48 -1.64 -8.16
CA GLY A 638 -29.32 -2.46 -8.50
C GLY A 638 -28.71 -3.23 -7.32
N TYR A 639 -29.27 -3.10 -6.10
CA TYR A 639 -28.69 -3.68 -4.90
C TYR A 639 -29.38 -4.98 -4.48
N LYS A 640 -28.60 -5.91 -3.89
CA LYS A 640 -29.14 -7.16 -3.34
C LYS A 640 -30.18 -6.87 -2.26
N ASN A 641 -31.29 -7.60 -2.29
CA ASN A 641 -32.38 -7.50 -1.33
C ASN A 641 -32.96 -8.90 -1.04
N GLY A 642 -33.47 -9.10 0.19
CA GLY A 642 -34.02 -10.38 0.64
C GLY A 642 -32.97 -11.48 0.83
N LYS A 643 -33.43 -12.73 0.88
CA LYS A 643 -32.58 -13.92 1.06
C LYS A 643 -31.81 -14.26 -0.21
N TRP A 644 -30.53 -14.55 -0.03
CA TRP A 644 -29.56 -14.94 -1.04
C TRP A 644 -28.89 -16.24 -0.63
N ILE A 645 -28.86 -17.20 -1.53
CA ILE A 645 -28.03 -18.40 -1.40
C ILE A 645 -26.74 -18.12 -2.20
N GLU A 646 -25.64 -17.90 -1.50
CA GLU A 646 -24.35 -17.51 -2.05
C GLU A 646 -23.30 -18.60 -1.83
N LEU A 647 -22.20 -18.51 -2.57
CA LEU A 647 -21.05 -19.38 -2.35
C LEU A 647 -20.27 -18.97 -1.11
N ASP A 648 -19.78 -19.96 -0.37
CA ASP A 648 -18.88 -19.68 0.75
C ASP A 648 -17.46 -19.43 0.24
N GLY A 649 -16.88 -18.27 0.58
CA GLY A 649 -15.72 -17.67 -0.10
C GLY A 649 -14.36 -18.36 0.10
N ASP A 650 -14.33 -19.56 0.68
CA ASP A 650 -13.09 -20.29 0.96
C ASP A 650 -12.68 -21.14 -0.26
N GLN A 651 -12.26 -20.47 -1.34
CA GLN A 651 -12.02 -21.10 -2.65
C GLN A 651 -10.72 -21.93 -2.76
N ASN A 652 -9.98 -22.10 -1.66
CA ASN A 652 -8.67 -22.78 -1.65
C ASN A 652 -8.71 -24.26 -1.23
N LYS A 653 -9.87 -24.92 -1.16
CA LYS A 653 -9.98 -26.34 -0.80
C LYS A 653 -10.88 -27.11 -1.76
N ASN A 654 -10.31 -28.19 -2.32
CA ASN A 654 -10.92 -29.24 -3.16
C ASN A 654 -12.02 -28.81 -4.15
N LYS A 655 -11.73 -28.92 -5.46
CA LYS A 655 -12.63 -28.60 -6.57
C LYS A 655 -13.98 -29.36 -6.54
N ASP A 656 -14.11 -30.37 -5.69
CA ASP A 656 -15.26 -31.28 -5.65
C ASP A 656 -16.33 -30.93 -4.60
N GLN A 657 -16.15 -29.90 -3.77
CA GLN A 657 -17.15 -29.52 -2.76
C GLN A 657 -17.50 -28.04 -2.80
N ILE A 658 -18.62 -27.72 -3.46
CA ILE A 658 -19.20 -26.38 -3.41
C ILE A 658 -20.01 -26.21 -2.12
N ARG A 659 -19.60 -25.24 -1.31
CA ARG A 659 -20.37 -24.79 -0.15
C ARG A 659 -21.22 -23.59 -0.52
N ILE A 660 -22.49 -23.68 -0.17
CA ILE A 660 -23.44 -22.58 -0.26
C ILE A 660 -23.84 -22.12 1.14
N LYS A 661 -24.13 -20.83 1.30
CA LYS A 661 -24.63 -20.23 2.53
C LYS A 661 -25.80 -19.31 2.21
N GLU A 662 -26.83 -19.36 3.05
CA GLU A 662 -27.92 -18.39 2.99
C GLU A 662 -27.48 -17.09 3.68
N THR A 663 -27.87 -15.95 3.14
CA THR A 663 -27.54 -14.60 3.62
C THR A 663 -28.70 -13.68 3.28
N GLU A 664 -29.19 -12.84 4.19
CA GLU A 664 -30.13 -11.77 3.80
C GLU A 664 -29.37 -10.52 3.40
N TYR A 665 -29.97 -9.75 2.51
CA TYR A 665 -29.54 -8.41 2.16
C TYR A 665 -30.71 -7.44 2.29
N LYS A 666 -30.42 -6.19 2.68
CA LYS A 666 -31.38 -5.08 2.61
C LYS A 666 -30.67 -3.88 1.98
N ASN A 667 -31.10 -3.48 0.78
CA ASN A 667 -30.48 -2.41 0.01
C ASN A 667 -28.95 -2.57 -0.16
N GLY A 668 -28.50 -3.80 -0.44
CA GLY A 668 -27.09 -4.12 -0.68
C GLY A 668 -26.29 -4.37 0.61
N LEU A 669 -26.83 -4.03 1.77
CA LEU A 669 -26.20 -4.34 3.06
C LEU A 669 -26.51 -5.77 3.48
N LYS A 670 -25.45 -6.53 3.76
CA LYS A 670 -25.54 -7.90 4.25
C LYS A 670 -26.12 -7.90 5.67
N MET A 671 -27.28 -8.51 5.84
CA MET A 671 -27.95 -8.68 7.12
C MET A 671 -27.47 -9.98 7.77
N VAL A 672 -27.07 -9.89 9.04
CA VAL A 672 -26.72 -11.07 9.83
C VAL A 672 -28.02 -11.75 10.28
N ILE A 673 -28.46 -12.77 9.55
CA ILE A 673 -29.58 -13.61 9.98
C ILE A 673 -29.07 -14.57 11.05
N GLY A 674 -29.63 -14.51 12.26
CA GLY A 674 -29.50 -15.58 13.24
C GLY A 674 -30.68 -16.54 13.15
N LEU A 675 -30.56 -17.67 12.45
CA LEU A 675 -31.53 -18.79 12.51
C LEU A 675 -30.80 -20.14 12.35
N ASN A 676 -30.81 -21.04 13.36
CA ASN A 676 -31.76 -22.14 13.60
C ASN A 676 -31.81 -23.20 12.46
N TYR A 677 -30.91 -24.20 12.53
CA TYR A 677 -30.97 -25.45 11.78
C TYR A 677 -30.67 -26.63 12.72
N MET A 678 -31.71 -27.42 13.02
CA MET A 678 -31.63 -28.77 13.59
C MET A 678 -32.73 -29.57 12.90
N ASN A 679 -32.32 -30.42 11.97
CA ASN A 679 -32.93 -31.67 11.50
C ASN A 679 -32.65 -31.86 10.01
N ILE A 680 -32.13 -33.05 9.68
CA ILE A 680 -31.63 -33.56 8.40
C ILE A 680 -30.10 -33.41 8.24
N PHE A 681 -29.43 -34.58 8.23
CA PHE A 681 -27.99 -34.91 8.19
C PHE A 681 -27.29 -35.14 9.53
N GLN A 682 -27.43 -36.37 10.05
CA GLN A 682 -26.77 -36.85 11.27
C GLN A 682 -25.90 -38.11 11.06
N SER A 683 -25.23 -38.31 9.91
CA SER A 683 -24.43 -39.55 9.77
C SER A 683 -23.10 -39.53 9.00
N THR A 684 -22.59 -38.41 8.48
CA THR A 684 -21.39 -38.50 7.60
C THR A 684 -20.26 -37.49 7.87
N LEU A 685 -20.07 -37.04 9.10
CA LEU A 685 -18.97 -36.10 9.42
C LEU A 685 -18.37 -36.27 10.84
N ILE A 686 -18.05 -37.52 11.22
CA ILE A 686 -17.34 -37.78 12.48
C ILE A 686 -15.81 -37.69 12.36
N ASN A 687 -15.20 -37.69 11.16
CA ASN A 687 -13.74 -37.88 11.10
C ASN A 687 -12.84 -36.73 10.61
N LEU A 688 -13.33 -35.55 10.21
CA LEU A 688 -12.42 -34.53 9.67
C LEU A 688 -12.85 -33.09 9.95
N TYR A 689 -12.70 -32.59 11.18
CA TYR A 689 -12.40 -31.16 11.41
C TYR A 689 -11.68 -30.92 12.74
N LYS A 690 -10.36 -30.76 12.64
CA LYS A 690 -9.54 -29.98 13.58
C LYS A 690 -9.06 -28.73 12.85
N ILE A 691 -9.25 -27.58 13.51
CA ILE A 691 -8.68 -26.25 13.22
C ILE A 691 -9.54 -25.34 12.31
N SER A 692 -10.47 -24.62 12.93
CA SER A 692 -10.50 -23.15 12.86
C SER A 692 -10.59 -22.62 14.30
N THR A 693 -9.77 -21.62 14.63
CA THR A 693 -9.66 -21.06 16.00
C THR A 693 -10.75 -20.02 16.22
N CYS A 694 -11.66 -20.33 17.15
CA CYS A 694 -12.79 -19.52 17.65
C CYS A 694 -14.04 -19.46 16.77
N GLN A 695 -15.00 -20.34 17.06
CA GLN A 695 -16.37 -20.29 16.55
C GLN A 695 -17.31 -19.73 17.64
N VAL A 696 -17.22 -18.44 17.94
CA VAL A 696 -18.22 -17.75 18.78
C VAL A 696 -19.27 -17.12 17.87
N SER A 697 -20.54 -17.37 18.14
CA SER A 697 -21.68 -16.76 17.46
C SER A 697 -22.67 -16.20 18.48
N TYR A 698 -23.53 -15.28 18.05
CA TYR A 698 -24.55 -14.67 18.91
C TYR A 698 -25.92 -14.87 18.28
N LYS A 699 -26.94 -15.18 19.09
CA LYS A 699 -28.32 -15.40 18.64
C LYS A 699 -29.26 -14.55 19.48
N GLY A 700 -30.08 -13.70 18.85
CA GLY A 700 -31.04 -12.84 19.55
C GLY A 700 -32.03 -12.19 18.59
N GLU A 701 -32.98 -11.43 19.14
CA GLU A 701 -34.00 -10.72 18.36
C GLU A 701 -33.59 -9.25 18.12
N TYR A 702 -33.98 -8.72 16.96
CA TYR A 702 -33.92 -7.29 16.66
C TYR A 702 -35.33 -6.73 16.49
N LYS A 703 -35.60 -5.54 17.02
CA LYS A 703 -36.83 -4.76 16.80
C LYS A 703 -36.44 -3.37 16.31
N ASN A 704 -36.91 -2.96 15.13
CA ASN A 704 -36.55 -1.68 14.49
C ASN A 704 -35.02 -1.47 14.30
N GLY A 705 -34.30 -2.53 13.95
CA GLY A 705 -32.84 -2.48 13.76
C GLY A 705 -32.04 -2.48 15.08
N LYS A 706 -32.72 -2.56 16.23
CA LYS A 706 -32.13 -2.48 17.56
C LYS A 706 -32.17 -3.82 18.30
N LYS A 707 -31.14 -4.15 19.09
CA LYS A 707 -31.09 -5.40 19.88
C LYS A 707 -32.18 -5.41 20.94
N PHE A 708 -33.01 -6.44 20.95
CA PHE A 708 -34.17 -6.52 21.83
C PHE A 708 -34.25 -7.88 22.52
N LYS A 709 -34.69 -7.89 23.79
CA LYS A 709 -34.87 -9.10 24.61
C LYS A 709 -33.58 -9.95 24.73
N LYS A 710 -33.72 -11.28 24.76
CA LYS A 710 -32.68 -12.25 25.10
C LYS A 710 -31.70 -12.43 23.94
N TRP A 711 -30.42 -12.44 24.29
CA TRP A 711 -29.29 -12.67 23.41
C TRP A 711 -28.43 -13.78 24.00
N ASP A 712 -28.31 -14.90 23.27
CA ASP A 712 -27.46 -16.03 23.62
C ASP A 712 -26.10 -15.90 22.93
N THR A 713 -25.03 -16.26 23.63
CA THR A 713 -23.68 -16.41 23.09
C THR A 713 -23.36 -17.89 22.96
N ILE A 714 -23.07 -18.35 21.75
CA ILE A 714 -22.91 -19.75 21.38
C ILE A 714 -21.46 -20.01 20.97
N TYR A 715 -20.85 -21.06 21.52
CA TYR A 715 -19.51 -21.52 21.15
C TYR A 715 -19.51 -23.04 21.01
N GLN A 716 -18.98 -23.53 19.89
CA GLN A 716 -19.02 -24.96 19.54
C GLN A 716 -20.42 -25.57 19.74
N TYR A 717 -21.45 -24.87 19.26
CA TYR A 717 -22.87 -25.24 19.35
C TYR A 717 -23.50 -25.22 20.75
N ASN A 718 -22.75 -24.86 21.81
CA ASN A 718 -23.27 -24.73 23.17
C ASN A 718 -23.50 -23.26 23.53
N ILE A 719 -24.62 -22.94 24.19
CA ILE A 719 -24.86 -21.61 24.77
C ILE A 719 -23.93 -21.47 25.98
N ILE A 720 -22.94 -20.59 25.87
CA ILE A 720 -21.93 -20.35 26.90
C ILE A 720 -22.10 -19.00 27.59
N GLY A 721 -22.98 -18.13 27.09
CA GLY A 721 -23.25 -16.84 27.70
C GLY A 721 -24.42 -16.09 27.09
N GLY A 722 -24.49 -14.78 27.31
CA GLY A 722 -25.61 -13.95 26.86
C GLY A 722 -26.31 -13.17 27.97
N GLY A 723 -27.36 -12.43 27.62
CA GLY A 723 -28.20 -11.67 28.55
C GLY A 723 -29.37 -10.96 27.86
N GLN A 724 -29.98 -9.96 28.48
CA GLN A 724 -31.14 -9.26 27.93
C GLN A 724 -30.85 -7.80 27.60
N TYR A 725 -31.49 -7.28 26.56
CA TYR A 725 -31.57 -5.85 26.23
C TYR A 725 -32.99 -5.32 26.49
N ASP A 726 -33.09 -4.11 27.03
CA ASP A 726 -34.35 -3.37 27.13
C ASP A 726 -34.75 -2.70 25.79
N GLU A 727 -35.85 -1.96 25.79
CA GLU A 727 -36.38 -1.28 24.59
C GLU A 727 -35.46 -0.19 24.03
N ASN A 728 -34.49 0.29 24.83
CA ASN A 728 -33.54 1.33 24.47
C ASN A 728 -32.15 0.76 24.10
N GLU A 729 -32.02 -0.55 23.90
CA GLU A 729 -30.76 -1.28 23.67
C GLU A 729 -29.78 -1.29 24.85
N TYR A 730 -30.26 -1.00 26.06
CA TYR A 730 -29.41 -1.12 27.22
C TYR A 730 -29.41 -2.56 27.74
N LYS A 731 -28.22 -3.08 28.03
CA LYS A 731 -28.08 -4.35 28.74
C LYS A 731 -28.81 -4.27 30.08
N THR A 732 -29.61 -5.29 30.37
CA THR A 732 -30.39 -5.43 31.59
C THR A 732 -30.39 -6.88 32.07
N GLY A 733 -30.58 -7.10 33.37
CA GLY A 733 -30.65 -8.43 33.98
C GLY A 733 -29.30 -9.14 34.07
N LYS A 734 -29.32 -10.46 34.22
CA LYS A 734 -28.09 -11.27 34.28
C LYS A 734 -27.43 -11.39 32.91
N TRP A 735 -26.12 -11.28 32.90
CA TRP A 735 -25.27 -11.35 31.71
C TRP A 735 -24.05 -12.22 31.96
N ILE A 736 -23.67 -12.98 30.93
CA ILE A 736 -22.38 -13.63 30.80
C ILE A 736 -21.65 -13.03 29.59
N VAL A 737 -20.47 -12.47 29.81
CA VAL A 737 -19.64 -11.75 28.82
C VAL A 737 -18.35 -12.53 28.58
N LEU A 738 -17.93 -12.68 27.32
CA LEU A 738 -16.69 -13.39 26.97
C LEU A 738 -15.48 -12.45 26.97
N ASN A 739 -14.30 -12.99 27.29
CA ASN A 739 -13.01 -12.31 27.06
C ASN A 739 -12.75 -12.09 25.57
N GLU A 740 -12.05 -11.00 25.23
CA GLU A 740 -11.69 -10.67 23.83
C GLU A 740 -10.85 -11.77 23.17
N ASN A 741 -10.11 -12.55 23.97
CA ASN A 741 -9.33 -13.70 23.53
C ASN A 741 -10.06 -15.04 23.73
N PHE A 742 -11.39 -15.05 23.88
CA PHE A 742 -12.14 -16.27 24.14
C PHE A 742 -12.01 -17.27 22.98
N GLY A 743 -11.56 -18.49 23.29
CA GLY A 743 -11.26 -19.53 22.32
C GLY A 743 -10.89 -20.87 22.94
N ASN A 744 -10.45 -21.82 22.12
CA ASN A 744 -10.09 -23.17 22.57
C ASN A 744 -9.00 -23.16 23.67
N LEU A 745 -8.14 -22.14 23.67
CA LEU A 745 -7.01 -22.01 24.60
C LEU A 745 -7.31 -21.07 25.79
N SER A 746 -8.37 -20.26 25.72
CA SER A 746 -8.74 -19.29 26.75
C SER A 746 -10.26 -19.21 26.86
N GLN A 747 -10.85 -19.83 27.89
CA GLN A 747 -12.30 -19.87 28.09
C GLN A 747 -12.70 -19.01 29.30
N VAL A 748 -12.31 -17.74 29.26
CA VAL A 748 -12.59 -16.77 30.32
C VAL A 748 -13.92 -16.06 30.06
N ILE A 749 -14.83 -16.07 31.04
CA ILE A 749 -16.11 -15.37 30.99
C ILE A 749 -16.35 -14.56 32.27
N TRP A 750 -17.14 -13.50 32.18
CA TRP A 750 -17.61 -12.71 33.33
C TRP A 750 -19.11 -12.85 33.47
N SER A 751 -19.61 -13.16 34.66
CA SER A 751 -21.05 -13.26 34.95
C SER A 751 -21.47 -12.22 35.98
N GLY A 752 -22.53 -11.46 35.72
CA GLY A 752 -23.07 -10.49 36.68
C GLY A 752 -24.36 -9.87 36.19
N GLN A 753 -24.78 -8.76 36.81
CA GLN A 753 -26.01 -8.06 36.42
C GLN A 753 -25.70 -6.74 35.70
N TYR A 754 -26.56 -6.39 34.75
CA TYR A 754 -26.64 -5.05 34.17
C TYR A 754 -27.96 -4.37 34.54
N LYS A 755 -27.93 -3.04 34.66
CA LYS A 755 -29.12 -2.18 34.74
C LYS A 755 -28.86 -0.91 33.93
N LYS A 756 -29.71 -0.64 32.93
CA LYS A 756 -29.55 0.48 31.99
C LYS A 756 -28.14 0.56 31.38
N GLY A 757 -27.57 -0.59 31.02
CA GLY A 757 -26.26 -0.66 30.35
C GLY A 757 -25.05 -0.60 31.28
N CYS A 758 -25.25 -0.32 32.57
CA CYS A 758 -24.19 -0.31 33.58
C CYS A 758 -24.11 -1.67 34.29
N LYS A 759 -22.90 -2.17 34.56
CA LYS A 759 -22.67 -3.37 35.39
C LYS A 759 -23.07 -3.03 36.83
N ILE A 760 -23.85 -3.86 37.51
CA ILE A 760 -24.23 -3.63 38.90
C ILE A 760 -24.07 -4.90 39.73
N GLY A 761 -23.88 -4.75 41.04
CA GLY A 761 -23.80 -5.84 41.99
C GLY A 761 -22.57 -6.73 41.77
N LYS A 762 -22.66 -7.97 42.23
CA LYS A 762 -21.55 -8.93 42.17
C LYS A 762 -21.32 -9.43 40.73
N TRP A 763 -20.06 -9.45 40.33
CA TRP A 763 -19.55 -9.92 39.05
C TRP A 763 -18.45 -10.95 39.27
N ASP A 764 -18.68 -12.19 38.85
CA ASP A 764 -17.74 -13.31 38.97
C ASP A 764 -16.98 -13.51 37.64
N ILE A 765 -15.69 -13.81 37.71
CA ILE A 765 -14.83 -14.20 36.58
C ILE A 765 -14.69 -15.71 36.61
N PHE A 766 -14.99 -16.39 35.51
CA PHE A 766 -14.83 -17.83 35.37
C PHE A 766 -13.76 -18.17 34.34
N TYR A 767 -12.99 -19.23 34.58
CA TYR A 767 -12.17 -19.91 33.57
C TYR A 767 -12.52 -21.39 33.59
N LYS A 768 -12.95 -21.92 32.43
CA LYS A 768 -13.41 -23.33 32.32
C LYS A 768 -14.42 -23.72 33.43
N TYR A 769 -15.38 -22.84 33.70
CA TYR A 769 -16.46 -22.99 34.69
C TYR A 769 -16.07 -22.87 36.17
N GLU A 770 -14.81 -22.62 36.51
CA GLU A 770 -14.40 -22.32 37.88
C GLU A 770 -14.33 -20.82 38.11
N ILE A 771 -14.84 -20.32 39.25
CA ILE A 771 -14.68 -18.91 39.65
C ILE A 771 -13.22 -18.68 39.98
N ILE A 772 -12.59 -17.79 39.24
CA ILE A 772 -11.17 -17.44 39.37
C ILE A 772 -10.97 -16.00 39.84
N GLY A 773 -12.04 -15.21 39.90
CA GLY A 773 -12.00 -13.84 40.41
C GLY A 773 -13.36 -13.17 40.37
N GLY A 774 -13.38 -11.85 40.55
CA GLY A 774 -14.62 -11.07 40.55
C GLY A 774 -14.61 -9.93 41.56
N GLY A 775 -15.70 -9.18 41.63
CA GLY A 775 -15.92 -8.13 42.61
C GLY A 775 -17.29 -7.49 42.47
N ILE A 776 -17.52 -6.35 43.12
CA ILE A 776 -18.83 -5.69 43.15
C ILE A 776 -18.79 -4.37 42.40
N TYR A 777 -19.84 -4.08 41.64
CA TYR A 777 -20.13 -2.75 41.11
C TYR A 777 -21.28 -2.10 41.89
N ASP A 778 -21.21 -0.79 42.09
CA ASP A 778 -22.35 -0.01 42.59
C ASP A 778 -23.43 0.22 41.51
N TYR A 779 -24.44 1.02 41.82
CA TYR A 779 -25.58 1.29 40.93
C TYR A 779 -25.22 2.18 39.73
N ASN A 780 -24.06 2.86 39.75
CA ASN A 780 -23.55 3.67 38.65
C ASN A 780 -22.57 2.90 37.74
N GLY A 781 -22.26 1.64 38.08
CA GLY A 781 -21.28 0.84 37.35
C GLY A 781 -19.84 1.12 37.72
N ILE A 782 -19.60 1.65 38.92
CA ILE A 782 -18.28 1.91 39.46
C ILE A 782 -17.88 0.73 40.36
N GLN A 783 -16.63 0.26 40.25
CA GLN A 783 -16.12 -0.87 41.06
C GLN A 783 -15.99 -0.48 42.53
N GLN A 784 -16.44 -1.35 43.42
CA GLN A 784 -16.42 -1.17 44.87
C GLN A 784 -16.02 -2.49 45.57
N GLY A 785 -15.40 -2.39 46.74
CA GLY A 785 -15.09 -3.51 47.61
C GLY A 785 -13.90 -4.35 47.13
N GLN A 786 -13.80 -5.58 47.60
CA GLN A 786 -12.70 -6.49 47.25
C GLN A 786 -12.88 -7.04 45.84
N TRP A 787 -11.78 -7.08 45.08
CA TRP A 787 -11.73 -7.49 43.70
C TRP A 787 -10.55 -8.43 43.45
N ILE A 788 -10.83 -9.52 42.75
CA ILE A 788 -9.80 -10.38 42.16
C ILE A 788 -9.86 -10.18 40.64
N GLU A 789 -8.90 -9.46 40.08
CA GLU A 789 -8.82 -9.17 38.65
C GLU A 789 -7.99 -10.21 37.91
N LEU A 790 -8.47 -10.62 36.74
CA LEU A 790 -7.69 -11.43 35.82
C LEU A 790 -6.99 -10.53 34.80
N HIS A 791 -5.67 -10.39 34.93
CA HIS A 791 -4.81 -9.82 33.89
C HIS A 791 -3.93 -10.95 33.31
N GLN A 792 -2.61 -10.88 33.49
CA GLN A 792 -1.70 -12.01 33.22
C GLN A 792 -1.56 -12.93 34.45
N HIS A 793 -1.78 -12.36 35.63
CA HIS A 793 -1.88 -13.02 36.93
C HIS A 793 -3.17 -12.57 37.62
N PHE A 794 -3.54 -13.21 38.72
CA PHE A 794 -4.65 -12.76 39.56
C PHE A 794 -4.18 -11.62 40.46
N TRP A 795 -4.97 -10.56 40.56
CA TRP A 795 -4.68 -9.43 41.43
C TRP A 795 -5.82 -9.26 42.43
N ASP A 796 -5.56 -9.51 43.71
CA ASP A 796 -6.53 -9.36 44.80
C ASP A 796 -6.30 -8.03 45.52
N GLY A 797 -7.31 -7.17 45.59
CA GLY A 797 -7.22 -5.90 46.30
C GLY A 797 -8.54 -5.14 46.40
N LEU A 798 -8.51 -3.95 46.99
CA LEU A 798 -9.70 -3.15 47.25
C LEU A 798 -9.91 -2.08 46.17
N TYR A 799 -11.15 -1.94 45.69
CA TYR A 799 -11.64 -0.77 44.98
C TYR A 799 -12.52 0.09 45.88
N LYS A 800 -12.38 1.41 45.75
CA LYS A 800 -13.30 2.41 46.29
C LYS A 800 -13.52 3.49 45.25
N ASP A 801 -14.77 3.73 44.88
CA ASP A 801 -15.16 4.72 43.87
C ASP A 801 -14.44 4.53 42.52
N GLY A 802 -14.18 3.26 42.14
CA GLY A 802 -13.53 2.90 40.88
C GLY A 802 -12.01 3.07 40.90
N ILE A 803 -11.44 3.44 42.05
CA ILE A 803 -10.01 3.63 42.26
C ILE A 803 -9.46 2.45 43.06
N LYS A 804 -8.33 1.88 42.64
CA LYS A 804 -7.59 0.87 43.42
C LYS A 804 -7.04 1.51 44.67
N GLN A 805 -7.36 0.97 45.85
CA GLN A 805 -6.86 1.47 47.13
C GLN A 805 -6.36 0.30 47.97
N GLY A 806 -5.49 0.58 48.95
CA GLY A 806 -5.00 -0.42 49.90
C GLY A 806 -3.99 -1.39 49.30
N TYR A 807 -3.76 -2.50 49.98
CA TYR A 807 -2.84 -3.54 49.50
C TYR A 807 -3.46 -4.34 48.36
N TRP A 808 -2.66 -4.55 47.32
CA TRP A 808 -2.96 -5.37 46.17
C TRP A 808 -1.94 -6.50 46.06
N GLU A 809 -2.40 -7.74 46.05
CA GLU A 809 -1.58 -8.93 46.01
C GLU A 809 -1.65 -9.58 44.62
N MET A 810 -0.50 -9.96 44.07
CA MET A 810 -0.44 -10.73 42.84
C MET A 810 -0.36 -12.21 43.18
N ILE A 811 -1.32 -12.99 42.70
CA ILE A 811 -1.51 -14.41 43.02
C ILE A 811 -1.36 -15.25 41.74
N GLN A 812 -0.59 -16.33 41.81
CA GLN A 812 -0.54 -17.38 40.78
C GLN A 812 -0.48 -18.74 41.46
N TYR A 813 -1.33 -19.68 41.03
CA TYR A 813 -1.44 -21.02 41.63
C TYR A 813 -1.60 -20.96 43.17
N ASN A 814 -2.47 -20.07 43.67
CA ASN A 814 -2.72 -19.83 45.10
C ASN A 814 -1.50 -19.36 45.91
N THR A 815 -0.43 -18.92 45.25
CA THR A 815 0.77 -18.39 45.91
C THR A 815 0.87 -16.89 45.63
N LYS A 816 1.14 -16.09 46.67
CA LYS A 816 1.45 -14.67 46.53
C LYS A 816 2.84 -14.51 45.94
N ILE A 817 2.92 -13.98 44.73
CA ILE A 817 4.16 -13.82 43.96
C ILE A 817 4.58 -12.36 43.78
N GLY A 818 3.73 -11.41 44.17
CA GLY A 818 4.03 -9.99 44.10
C GLY A 818 2.93 -9.13 44.71
N GLY A 819 3.00 -7.82 44.51
CA GLY A 819 2.01 -6.87 45.04
C GLY A 819 2.62 -5.60 45.63
N GLY A 820 1.76 -4.71 46.14
CA GLY A 820 2.11 -3.49 46.85
C GLY A 820 0.88 -2.67 47.23
N PHE A 821 1.07 -1.45 47.73
CA PHE A 821 -0.02 -0.60 48.24
C PHE A 821 -0.41 0.47 47.21
N TYR A 822 -1.71 0.77 47.09
CA TYR A 822 -2.24 1.94 46.41
C TYR A 822 -2.85 2.92 47.42
N ASP A 823 -2.59 4.22 47.27
CA ASP A 823 -3.21 5.25 48.09
C ASP A 823 -4.67 5.57 47.70
N LEU A 824 -5.24 6.60 48.32
CA LEU A 824 -6.63 7.00 48.12
C LEU A 824 -6.94 7.52 46.70
N ILE A 825 -5.93 7.94 45.94
CA ILE A 825 -6.08 8.43 44.56
C ILE A 825 -5.63 7.40 43.52
N GLY A 826 -5.22 6.20 43.95
CA GLY A 826 -4.83 5.10 43.08
C GLY A 826 -3.38 5.14 42.61
N MET A 827 -2.50 5.87 43.30
CA MET A 827 -1.07 5.84 43.04
C MET A 827 -0.39 4.77 43.89
N LYS A 828 0.63 4.12 43.32
CA LYS A 828 1.42 3.09 43.98
C LYS A 828 2.29 3.72 45.07
N GLN A 829 2.23 3.19 46.29
CA GLN A 829 3.05 3.63 47.43
C GLN A 829 3.85 2.49 48.03
N GLY A 830 4.99 2.82 48.64
CA GLY A 830 5.79 1.90 49.44
C GLY A 830 6.40 0.76 48.65
N LYS A 831 6.61 -0.40 49.29
CA LYS A 831 7.33 -1.53 48.70
C LYS A 831 6.47 -2.28 47.67
N TRP A 832 7.02 -2.51 46.49
CA TRP A 832 6.37 -3.22 45.37
C TRP A 832 7.25 -4.34 44.81
N ILE A 833 6.58 -5.42 44.38
CA ILE A 833 7.20 -6.54 43.66
C ILE A 833 6.43 -6.72 42.34
N GLU A 834 7.13 -6.61 41.19
CA GLU A 834 6.55 -6.66 39.84
C GLU A 834 7.15 -7.82 39.00
N LEU A 835 6.31 -8.52 38.23
CA LEU A 835 6.71 -9.66 37.37
C LEU A 835 6.59 -9.35 35.87
N HIS A 836 7.35 -10.08 35.03
CA HIS A 836 7.44 -9.85 33.58
C HIS A 836 6.35 -10.56 32.73
N GLN A 837 6.04 -10.00 31.56
CA GLN A 837 4.80 -10.24 30.80
C GLN A 837 4.78 -11.44 29.83
N LYS A 838 5.85 -12.24 29.72
CA LYS A 838 5.89 -13.36 28.75
C LYS A 838 6.55 -14.62 29.30
N PHE A 839 5.76 -15.45 30.00
CA PHE A 839 5.91 -16.91 30.00
C PHE A 839 4.59 -17.55 30.44
N ILE A 840 3.83 -18.12 29.50
CA ILE A 840 2.77 -19.08 29.79
C ILE A 840 3.16 -20.39 29.08
N LYS A 841 3.86 -21.27 29.80
CA LYS A 841 3.86 -22.70 29.51
C LYS A 841 3.06 -23.36 30.63
N PHE A 842 1.82 -23.74 30.34
CA PHE A 842 1.05 -24.60 31.25
C PHE A 842 1.74 -25.97 31.33
N LYS A 843 2.45 -26.22 32.43
CA LYS A 843 2.83 -27.58 32.82
C LYS A 843 2.06 -27.93 34.10
N LYS A 844 1.14 -28.88 33.97
CA LYS A 844 0.37 -29.46 35.06
C LYS A 844 1.31 -30.39 35.83
N ILE A 845 1.66 -30.04 37.07
CA ILE A 845 2.26 -30.98 38.03
C ILE A 845 1.48 -30.79 39.33
N TRP A 846 0.83 -31.86 39.77
CA TRP A 846 0.27 -32.02 41.11
C TRP A 846 1.23 -32.90 41.91
N GLU A 847 1.25 -32.65 43.22
CA GLU A 847 1.90 -33.39 44.31
C GLU A 847 3.41 -33.14 44.52
N LEU A 848 3.72 -32.39 45.58
CA LEU A 848 4.20 -32.96 46.85
C LEU A 848 4.12 -31.87 47.93
N GLY A 849 3.40 -32.18 49.02
CA GLY A 849 3.20 -31.26 50.13
C GLY A 849 4.45 -31.07 50.99
N CYS A 850 4.65 -29.86 51.49
CA CYS A 850 5.41 -29.57 52.69
C CYS A 850 4.91 -28.25 53.30
N ASN A 851 4.42 -28.33 54.54
CA ASN A 851 4.17 -27.19 55.42
C ASN A 851 5.53 -26.67 55.92
N ILE A 852 5.87 -25.41 55.63
CA ILE A 852 6.91 -24.68 56.38
C ILE A 852 6.45 -23.24 56.59
N ARG A 853 6.30 -22.89 57.87
CA ARG A 853 6.18 -21.53 58.41
C ARG A 853 7.61 -21.08 58.71
N LEU A 854 8.11 -19.94 58.21
CA LEU A 854 9.25 -19.19 58.77
C LEU A 854 9.57 -17.89 58.00
N GLU A 855 10.27 -17.01 58.72
CA GLU A 855 10.45 -15.57 58.58
C GLU A 855 11.28 -15.09 57.38
N ILE A 856 11.08 -13.81 57.06
CA ILE A 856 11.67 -13.08 55.94
C ILE A 856 13.18 -12.93 56.12
N ASN A 857 13.97 -13.73 55.40
CA ASN A 857 15.31 -13.37 54.95
C ASN A 857 15.63 -14.08 53.62
N VAL A 858 15.90 -13.26 52.59
CA VAL A 858 16.38 -13.61 51.24
C VAL A 858 15.59 -14.72 50.51
N ILE A 859 14.66 -14.30 49.66
CA ILE A 859 13.85 -15.22 48.85
C ILE A 859 14.68 -15.83 47.72
N TYR A 860 14.90 -17.14 47.76
CA TYR A 860 15.26 -17.95 46.60
C TYR A 860 13.99 -18.29 45.81
N ILE A 861 13.81 -17.69 44.64
CA ILE A 861 12.75 -18.06 43.71
C ILE A 861 13.37 -18.85 42.56
N TYR A 862 13.35 -20.17 42.63
CA TYR A 862 13.61 -21.02 41.47
C TYR A 862 12.43 -20.86 40.49
N ASN A 863 12.70 -20.35 39.28
CA ASN A 863 11.83 -20.32 38.08
C ASN A 863 10.95 -19.08 37.77
N TYR A 864 11.19 -17.89 38.35
CA TYR A 864 10.43 -16.69 37.94
C TYR A 864 11.33 -15.46 37.70
N ASP A 865 11.17 -14.80 36.54
CA ASP A 865 11.87 -13.56 36.20
C ASP A 865 11.13 -12.33 36.77
N ILE A 866 11.60 -11.82 37.91
CA ILE A 866 11.13 -10.59 38.58
C ILE A 866 11.53 -9.36 37.75
N ARG A 867 10.60 -8.52 37.28
CA ARG A 867 10.95 -7.33 36.46
C ARG A 867 11.79 -6.31 37.25
N GLY A 868 11.49 -6.20 38.54
CA GLY A 868 12.23 -5.44 39.53
C GLY A 868 11.48 -5.39 40.86
N CYS A 869 12.16 -4.98 41.93
CA CYS A 869 11.54 -4.72 43.23
C CYS A 869 12.18 -3.50 43.90
N GLY A 870 11.39 -2.73 44.65
CA GLY A 870 11.86 -1.53 45.35
C GLY A 870 10.71 -0.72 45.93
N PHE A 871 10.99 0.54 46.32
CA PHE A 871 10.02 1.44 46.92
C PHE A 871 9.51 2.49 45.93
N TYR A 872 8.24 2.86 46.04
CA TYR A 872 7.68 4.04 45.41
C TYR A 872 7.46 5.12 46.48
N ASP A 873 7.73 6.39 46.13
CA ASP A 873 7.43 7.56 46.95
C ASP A 873 5.97 8.00 46.86
N ASP A 874 5.61 9.02 47.66
CA ASP A 874 4.27 9.60 47.75
C ASP A 874 3.69 10.09 46.42
N ASN A 875 4.51 10.29 45.38
CA ASN A 875 4.07 10.67 44.03
C ASN A 875 4.01 9.49 43.04
N GLY A 876 4.20 8.26 43.52
CA GLY A 876 4.23 7.06 42.69
C GLY A 876 5.50 6.91 41.84
N LEU A 877 6.59 7.61 42.20
CA LEU A 877 7.88 7.50 41.51
C LEU A 877 8.79 6.52 42.25
N LYS A 878 9.62 5.78 41.50
CA LYS A 878 10.61 4.87 42.10
C LYS A 878 11.56 5.65 43.01
N ASN A 879 11.75 5.18 44.23
CA ASN A 879 12.62 5.78 45.23
C ASN A 879 13.39 4.69 46.02
N GLU A 880 14.49 5.07 46.67
CA GLU A 880 15.37 4.21 47.46
C GLU A 880 15.97 3.02 46.67
N ASN A 881 16.33 1.92 47.35
CA ASN A 881 17.00 0.77 46.74
C ASN A 881 16.03 0.00 45.82
N TRP A 882 16.51 -0.33 44.63
CA TRP A 882 15.81 -1.09 43.61
C TRP A 882 16.70 -2.17 43.00
N ILE A 883 16.07 -3.29 42.67
CA ILE A 883 16.60 -4.28 41.75
C ILE A 883 15.88 -4.09 40.41
N ASP A 884 16.60 -3.81 39.33
CA ASP A 884 16.08 -3.78 37.95
C ASP A 884 16.70 -4.93 37.13
N LEU A 885 15.93 -5.64 36.32
CA LEU A 885 16.52 -6.59 35.35
C LEU A 885 16.88 -5.92 34.02
N HIS A 886 17.96 -6.38 33.39
CA HIS A 886 18.34 -5.94 32.03
C HIS A 886 17.34 -6.45 30.99
N ASP A 887 17.18 -5.67 29.93
CA ASP A 887 16.35 -5.92 28.75
C ASP A 887 15.99 -7.41 28.47
N PRO A 888 14.72 -7.81 28.66
CA PRO A 888 14.29 -9.21 28.67
C PRO A 888 14.30 -9.89 27.28
N PHE A 889 14.65 -9.19 26.20
CA PHE A 889 14.77 -9.82 24.88
C PHE A 889 15.94 -10.81 24.77
N MET A 890 16.93 -10.75 25.67
CA MET A 890 18.17 -11.54 25.53
C MET A 890 18.35 -12.71 26.51
N ASN A 891 17.41 -12.97 27.43
CA ASN A 891 17.46 -14.13 28.35
C ASN A 891 18.81 -14.26 29.10
N THR A 892 19.42 -13.14 29.48
CA THR A 892 20.82 -13.07 29.92
C THR A 892 21.02 -13.32 31.41
N GLY A 893 19.98 -13.41 32.23
CA GLY A 893 20.14 -13.58 33.69
C GLY A 893 20.87 -12.43 34.40
N ILE A 894 20.83 -11.21 33.82
CA ILE A 894 21.48 -10.01 34.37
C ILE A 894 20.50 -9.20 35.22
N SER A 895 20.91 -8.82 36.43
CA SER A 895 20.20 -7.87 37.29
C SER A 895 21.10 -6.70 37.69
N TYR A 896 20.49 -5.57 38.02
CA TYR A 896 21.16 -4.39 38.55
C TYR A 896 20.56 -4.00 39.89
N LEU A 897 21.41 -3.75 40.89
CA LEU A 897 21.00 -3.24 42.20
C LEU A 897 21.54 -1.82 42.38
N GLY A 898 20.67 -0.86 42.62
CA GLY A 898 21.08 0.51 42.92
C GLY A 898 19.96 1.33 43.54
N ARG A 899 20.11 2.65 43.59
CA ARG A 899 19.10 3.53 44.17
C ARG A 899 18.39 4.36 43.11
N TYR A 900 17.09 4.58 43.30
CA TYR A 900 16.34 5.64 42.66
C TYR A 900 16.12 6.81 43.63
N ASN A 901 15.91 8.00 43.07
CA ASN A 901 15.44 9.19 43.77
C ASN A 901 14.52 9.95 42.82
N ASN A 902 13.25 10.16 43.20
CA ASN A 902 12.20 10.77 42.39
C ASN A 902 12.14 10.20 40.95
N GLY A 903 12.17 8.88 40.80
CA GLY A 903 12.07 8.18 39.52
C GLY A 903 13.36 8.15 38.68
N LYS A 904 14.47 8.73 39.15
CA LYS A 904 15.77 8.72 38.46
C LYS A 904 16.78 7.81 39.16
N LYS A 905 17.56 7.04 38.40
CA LYS A 905 18.67 6.24 38.94
C LYS A 905 19.75 7.17 39.50
N GLN A 906 20.21 6.94 40.72
CA GLN A 906 21.27 7.71 41.36
C GLN A 906 22.25 6.80 42.10
N GLY A 907 23.46 7.29 42.31
CA GLY A 907 24.46 6.62 43.11
C GLY A 907 25.09 5.40 42.44
N LYS A 908 25.67 4.51 43.25
CA LYS A 908 26.30 3.27 42.77
C LYS A 908 25.24 2.24 42.39
N TRP A 909 25.42 1.64 41.22
CA TRP A 909 24.60 0.56 40.67
C TRP A 909 25.49 -0.65 40.39
N ASN A 910 25.21 -1.78 41.03
CA ASN A 910 25.96 -3.02 40.89
C ASN A 910 25.27 -3.93 39.86
N THR A 911 26.03 -4.54 38.96
CA THR A 911 25.55 -5.49 37.94
C THR A 911 25.83 -6.92 38.39
N PHE A 912 24.83 -7.80 38.34
CA PHE A 912 24.92 -9.21 38.69
C PHE A 912 24.53 -10.07 37.50
N PHE A 913 25.18 -11.23 37.35
CA PHE A 913 24.78 -12.30 36.44
C PHE A 913 24.73 -13.60 37.23
N GLN A 914 23.61 -14.32 37.18
CA GLN A 914 23.40 -15.55 37.97
C GLN A 914 23.81 -15.39 39.46
N ASN A 915 23.39 -14.27 40.08
CA ASN A 915 23.69 -13.90 41.47
C ASN A 915 25.16 -13.58 41.80
N LYS A 916 26.08 -13.59 40.82
CA LYS A 916 27.46 -13.12 41.02
C LYS A 916 27.56 -11.68 40.55
N GLN A 917 28.08 -10.78 41.40
CA GLN A 917 28.37 -9.41 40.97
C GLN A 917 29.47 -9.46 39.90
N ILE A 918 29.14 -9.03 38.69
CA ILE A 918 30.05 -9.01 37.54
C ILE A 918 30.54 -7.60 37.20
N GLY A 919 29.91 -6.57 37.76
CA GLY A 919 30.28 -5.19 37.45
C GLY A 919 29.41 -4.15 38.16
N GLY A 920 29.31 -2.98 37.54
CA GLY A 920 28.57 -1.84 38.06
C GLY A 920 29.19 -0.50 37.67
N GLY A 921 28.53 0.58 38.02
CA GLY A 921 29.03 1.94 37.85
C GLY A 921 28.19 2.96 38.63
N TYR A 922 28.36 4.25 38.33
CA TYR A 922 27.69 5.32 39.04
C TYR A 922 26.69 6.05 38.13
N TYR A 923 25.53 6.41 38.68
CA TYR A 923 24.59 7.35 38.06
C TYR A 923 24.67 8.70 38.79
N GLY A 924 24.82 9.79 38.05
CA GLY A 924 24.76 11.13 38.60
C GLY A 924 23.32 11.55 38.97
N ASP A 925 23.18 12.67 39.68
CA ASP A 925 21.89 13.16 40.20
C ASP A 925 20.84 13.41 39.10
N ASN A 926 21.31 13.66 37.88
CA ASN A 926 20.47 13.85 36.69
C ASN A 926 19.89 12.54 36.10
N GLY A 927 20.29 11.37 36.61
CA GLY A 927 19.84 10.06 36.11
C GLY A 927 20.71 9.45 35.03
N TYR A 928 21.85 10.07 34.67
CA TYR A 928 22.75 9.59 33.63
C TYR A 928 23.97 8.84 34.18
N LYS A 929 24.45 7.83 33.45
CA LYS A 929 25.68 7.11 33.78
C LYS A 929 26.87 8.07 33.81
N ASN A 930 27.72 7.94 34.83
CA ASN A 930 28.92 8.75 35.01
C ASN A 930 30.06 7.90 35.60
N GLY A 931 31.30 8.21 35.23
CA GLY A 931 32.49 7.47 35.62
C GLY A 931 32.63 6.11 34.94
N LYS A 932 33.50 5.25 35.49
CA LYS A 932 33.79 3.91 34.96
C LYS A 932 32.65 2.94 35.27
N TRP A 933 32.23 2.21 34.25
CA TRP A 933 31.21 1.18 34.29
C TRP A 933 31.81 -0.14 33.83
N ILE A 934 31.66 -1.20 34.63
CA ILE A 934 31.95 -2.56 34.20
C ILE A 934 30.65 -3.16 33.65
N GLU A 935 30.60 -3.36 32.34
CA GLU A 935 29.43 -3.80 31.57
C GLU A 935 29.73 -5.08 30.80
N LEU A 936 28.70 -5.76 30.31
CA LEU A 936 28.91 -6.87 29.38
C LEU A 936 29.37 -6.36 28.01
N ASP A 937 30.27 -7.12 27.38
CA ASP A 937 30.63 -6.87 26.00
C ASP A 937 29.55 -7.41 25.07
N GLY A 938 29.08 -6.57 24.12
CA GLY A 938 27.90 -6.82 23.31
C GLY A 938 28.07 -7.85 22.19
N ASP A 939 29.25 -8.48 22.09
CA ASP A 939 29.62 -9.39 21.00
C ASP A 939 29.26 -10.85 21.37
N GLN A 940 27.96 -11.17 21.34
CA GLN A 940 27.40 -12.42 21.90
C GLN A 940 27.37 -13.62 20.93
N ASN A 941 28.18 -13.64 19.86
CA ASN A 941 28.21 -14.77 18.92
C ASN A 941 29.29 -15.83 19.20
N LYS A 942 29.80 -15.93 20.43
CA LYS A 942 30.72 -17.02 20.83
C LYS A 942 30.29 -17.63 22.16
N ASN A 943 29.86 -18.90 22.12
CA ASN A 943 29.59 -19.84 23.21
C ASN A 943 28.91 -19.30 24.49
N LYS A 944 27.76 -19.90 24.85
CA LYS A 944 26.99 -19.58 26.07
C LYS A 944 27.75 -19.74 27.41
N ASP A 945 28.99 -20.22 27.37
CA ASP A 945 29.82 -20.53 28.53
C ASP A 945 30.92 -19.48 28.83
N GLN A 946 31.04 -18.41 28.03
CA GLN A 946 32.03 -17.34 28.28
C GLN A 946 31.39 -15.95 28.32
N ILE A 947 31.46 -15.30 29.49
CA ILE A 947 30.99 -13.93 29.68
C ILE A 947 32.19 -13.00 29.59
N ARG A 948 32.16 -12.08 28.62
CA ARG A 948 33.13 -10.98 28.55
C ARG A 948 32.53 -9.75 29.21
N ILE A 949 33.25 -9.21 30.17
CA ILE A 949 33.00 -7.89 30.75
C ILE A 949 34.00 -6.90 30.14
N LYS A 950 33.57 -5.65 29.95
CA LYS A 950 34.42 -4.53 29.57
C LYS A 950 34.21 -3.37 30.52
N GLU A 951 35.29 -2.67 30.79
CA GLU A 951 35.22 -1.36 31.42
C GLU A 951 34.89 -0.31 30.35
N THR A 952 33.97 0.59 30.64
CA THR A 952 33.52 1.67 29.76
C THR A 952 33.43 2.94 30.59
N GLU A 953 33.97 4.04 30.12
CA GLU A 953 33.85 5.32 30.82
C GLU A 953 32.64 6.10 30.32
N TYR A 954 31.87 6.68 31.24
CA TYR A 954 30.72 7.50 30.92
C TYR A 954 30.89 8.91 31.48
N LYS A 955 30.51 9.92 30.70
CA LYS A 955 30.40 11.31 31.17
C LYS A 955 29.04 11.87 30.78
N ASN A 956 28.19 12.14 31.78
CA ASN A 956 26.80 12.61 31.58
C ASN A 956 26.00 11.76 30.59
N GLY A 957 26.13 10.43 30.65
CA GLY A 957 25.41 9.49 29.81
C GLY A 957 26.03 9.23 28.43
N LEU A 958 27.08 9.96 28.05
CA LEU A 958 27.86 9.69 26.83
C LEU A 958 28.95 8.66 27.13
N LYS A 959 29.09 7.68 26.23
CA LYS A 959 30.01 6.53 26.32
C LYS A 959 31.35 6.90 25.68
N TYR A 960 32.47 6.67 26.37
CA TYR A 960 33.85 6.89 25.92
C TYR A 960 34.65 5.59 25.88
#